data_AF-A0A8H3CWU1-F1
#
_entry.id   AF-A0A8H3CWU1-F1
#
_cell.length_a   1.000
_cell.length_b   1.000
_cell.length_c   1.000
_cell.angle_alpha   90.00
_cell.angle_beta   90.00
_cell.angle_gamma   90.00
#
_symmetry.space_group_name_H-M   'P 1'
#
loop_
_entity.id
_entity.type
_entity.pdbx_description
1 polymer ?
#
loop_
_entity_poly.entity_id
_entity_poly.type
_entity_poly.pdbx_seq_one_letter_code
_entity_poly.pdbx_strand_id
1 'polypeptide(L)'
;MSTMTRLRWLFVAGLLGVGAVRAQGDVLFTSAVTYCAPPENVLVQELDIRYYKQNTSVVFDVTASSLRSDLRVALALNLTVYGMQPLSLDLNLCQLASAVCPLPLYNFSGQGTLPIPSSFSSKIPTIGYTVPDLEAYAQLELRRVDTGEVAACVSATLSNGWTMRQAGATWSAVGVVLFSIITGVLWSLSKAKWSGIESGNWAEKELWRVVDVISFVQMIGISALLNLNYPSAYRAFAANFPWVLLLTGPIPSQSAIDHLRQRTGSRLGDDALPTDEYVNRRLSPYNQNVALGSAQQVVQSVDLGNNYGYSFSSMNTTGLSVVNSSLEKRVFINPATVTAGDALAGGIPVYVNGSGVATANAFLGIFFEWLVIGAIVLGICLAYQLWKRTVGKRTGFTAKGQISSEATVPRVSRMLHGMFLRLALVLILPVTVFAMYQWTLHDSWLATLLSVICLLTTWAGLGWTWFKLSLASRSLDDTRRFAALQPSLPMILLSTVPIFIISLFAAFASHSGTAQIAGILAVEILSLAAAIFIRWKARRQERDLLLNATPETPVPNLPTPVIPPPTRMGITLRWFRVVAMGLMLPFIEHLGVAAIPRTVIGIVTVAVWGIGVVIVFAYLVFSTVQLFRRKRVNSSSLDGASTDHIAEKETKSPTSAVVHTLSPAQPVRTSDRSLYYDAHTGVTPAPGHNGAGDYFTRPSQ
;
A
#
# COMPACT_ATOMS: atom_id res chain seq x y z
N MET A 1 36.25 -0.12 14.75
CA MET A 1 35.09 -0.57 15.56
C MET A 1 34.01 0.49 15.85
N SER A 2 34.12 1.76 15.44
CA SER A 2 33.18 2.83 15.84
C SER A 2 31.91 3.01 14.98
N THR A 3 31.81 2.33 13.83
CA THR A 3 30.67 2.51 12.89
C THR A 3 29.54 1.52 13.09
N MET A 4 29.81 0.35 13.70
CA MET A 4 28.77 -0.61 14.08
C MET A 4 28.00 -0.19 15.33
N THR A 5 28.64 0.51 16.26
CA THR A 5 27.98 1.09 17.43
C THR A 5 27.01 2.21 17.05
N ARG A 6 27.37 3.10 16.10
CA ARG A 6 26.44 4.14 15.61
C ARG A 6 25.24 3.59 14.83
N LEU A 7 25.41 2.48 14.11
CA LEU A 7 24.30 1.80 13.41
C LEU A 7 23.34 1.11 14.39
N ARG A 8 23.85 0.58 15.52
CA ARG A 8 23.04 0.08 16.63
C ARG A 8 22.20 1.19 17.26
N TRP A 9 22.76 2.39 17.45
CA TRP A 9 22.02 3.55 17.97
C TRP A 9 20.92 4.04 17.01
N LEU A 10 21.09 3.91 15.69
CA LEU A 10 20.02 4.22 14.72
C LEU A 10 18.89 3.17 14.72
N PHE A 11 19.21 1.88 14.92
CA PHE A 11 18.19 0.84 15.13
C PHE A 11 17.45 1.01 16.46
N VAL A 12 18.16 1.41 17.52
CA VAL A 12 17.57 1.72 18.84
C VAL A 12 16.73 3.00 18.79
N ALA A 13 17.16 4.04 18.06
CA ALA A 13 16.35 5.24 17.83
C ALA A 13 15.09 4.96 16.98
N GLY A 14 15.16 4.03 16.02
CA GLY A 14 14.00 3.55 15.27
C GLY A 14 13.01 2.74 16.14
N LEU A 15 13.49 2.03 17.16
CA LEU A 15 12.66 1.32 18.14
C LEU A 15 12.10 2.25 19.24
N LEU A 16 12.76 3.38 19.53
CA LEU A 16 12.28 4.39 20.49
C LEU A 16 11.26 5.37 19.88
N GLY A 17 11.01 5.30 18.56
CA GLY A 17 9.93 6.01 17.86
C GLY A 17 8.58 5.30 17.94
N VAL A 18 8.43 4.26 18.78
CA VAL A 18 7.11 3.69 19.11
C VAL A 18 6.37 4.73 19.94
N GLY A 19 5.55 5.54 19.26
CA GLY A 19 4.66 6.49 19.92
C GLY A 19 3.90 5.80 21.05
N ALA A 20 3.69 6.54 22.14
CA ALA A 20 2.96 6.07 23.31
C ALA A 20 1.67 5.37 22.85
N VAL A 21 1.62 4.05 23.03
CA VAL A 21 0.36 3.31 22.97
C VAL A 21 -0.47 3.88 24.11
N ARG A 22 -1.42 4.75 23.77
CA ARG A 22 -2.42 5.19 24.74
C ARG A 22 -3.13 3.92 25.20
N ALA A 23 -3.02 3.62 26.49
CA ALA A 23 -3.84 2.61 27.13
C ALA A 23 -5.28 3.15 27.13
N GLN A 24 -5.99 2.92 26.03
CA GLN A 24 -7.41 3.25 25.90
C GLN A 24 -8.19 2.28 26.80
N GLY A 25 -9.16 2.80 27.57
CA GLY A 25 -9.98 1.95 28.45
C GLY A 25 -10.92 1.03 27.68
N ASP A 26 -11.36 -0.07 28.31
CA ASP A 26 -12.34 -1.03 27.76
C ASP A 26 -13.75 -0.39 27.71
N VAL A 27 -13.96 0.52 26.76
CA VAL A 27 -15.20 1.28 26.55
C VAL A 27 -15.65 1.14 25.09
N LEU A 28 -16.95 0.94 24.88
CA LEU A 28 -17.58 1.06 23.57
C LEU A 28 -18.42 2.33 23.54
N PHE A 29 -18.37 3.09 22.46
CA PHE A 29 -19.11 4.33 22.31
C PHE A 29 -19.67 4.49 20.89
N THR A 30 -20.71 5.31 20.74
CA THR A 30 -21.33 5.63 19.45
C THR A 30 -20.43 6.55 18.62
N SER A 31 -20.16 6.18 17.36
CA SER A 31 -19.31 6.96 16.45
C SER A 31 -20.10 7.78 15.41
N ALA A 32 -21.18 7.22 14.88
CA ALA A 32 -22.09 7.83 13.91
C ALA A 32 -23.51 7.30 14.15
N VAL A 33 -24.52 8.10 13.83
CA VAL A 33 -25.93 7.77 14.04
C VAL A 33 -26.77 8.24 12.86
N THR A 34 -27.73 7.41 12.45
CA THR A 34 -28.64 7.68 11.32
C THR A 34 -30.05 7.20 11.55
N TYR A 35 -30.96 7.72 10.74
CA TYR A 35 -32.30 7.15 10.60
C TYR A 35 -32.30 5.92 9.71
N CYS A 36 -32.84 4.81 10.22
CA CYS A 36 -33.14 3.60 9.44
C CYS A 36 -34.57 3.59 8.87
N ALA A 37 -35.44 4.46 9.38
CA ALA A 37 -36.78 4.70 8.84
C ALA A 37 -37.10 6.20 8.90
N PRO A 38 -37.95 6.72 7.99
CA PRO A 38 -38.25 8.16 7.95
C PRO A 38 -38.80 8.66 9.30
N PRO A 39 -38.32 9.80 9.81
CA PRO A 39 -38.78 10.33 11.10
C PRO A 39 -40.17 10.99 10.97
N GLU A 40 -41.23 10.19 10.93
CA GLU A 40 -42.60 10.70 10.80
C GLU A 40 -43.21 11.14 12.14
N ASN A 41 -42.86 10.47 13.24
CA ASN A 41 -43.51 10.68 14.54
C ASN A 41 -42.57 11.22 15.61
N VAL A 42 -41.28 10.87 15.55
CA VAL A 42 -40.26 11.32 16.50
C VAL A 42 -38.99 11.69 15.74
N LEU A 43 -38.46 12.87 16.05
CA LEU A 43 -37.19 13.36 15.54
C LEU A 43 -36.13 13.24 16.65
N VAL A 44 -35.20 12.31 16.50
CA VAL A 44 -34.00 12.18 17.34
C VAL A 44 -32.95 13.19 16.84
N GLN A 45 -32.55 14.11 17.71
CA GLN A 45 -31.55 15.14 17.39
C GLN A 45 -30.15 14.66 17.75
N GLU A 46 -30.00 14.08 18.95
CA GLU A 46 -28.73 13.62 19.50
C GLU A 46 -28.92 12.24 20.15
N LEU A 47 -27.97 11.34 19.90
CA LEU A 47 -27.91 10.01 20.51
C LEU A 47 -26.45 9.65 20.80
N ASP A 48 -26.11 9.54 22.08
CA ASP A 48 -24.80 9.10 22.53
C ASP A 48 -24.96 7.95 23.52
N ILE A 49 -24.31 6.82 23.24
CA ILE A 49 -24.35 5.62 24.10
C ILE A 49 -22.92 5.18 24.35
N ARG A 50 -22.55 5.03 25.63
CA ARG A 50 -21.25 4.50 26.05
C ARG A 50 -21.43 3.31 26.98
N TYR A 51 -20.79 2.19 26.67
CA TYR A 51 -20.72 1.02 27.53
C TYR A 51 -19.35 0.90 28.19
N TYR A 52 -19.33 0.88 29.52
CA TYR A 52 -18.13 0.65 30.32
C TYR A 52 -18.08 -0.81 30.77
N LYS A 53 -17.06 -1.54 30.31
CA LYS A 53 -16.90 -2.96 30.69
C LYS A 53 -16.58 -3.14 32.17
N GLN A 54 -15.78 -2.25 32.76
CA GLN A 54 -15.34 -2.35 34.16
C GLN A 54 -16.51 -2.32 35.16
N ASN A 55 -17.49 -1.46 34.90
CA ASN A 55 -18.65 -1.26 35.77
C ASN A 55 -19.92 -1.93 35.22
N THR A 56 -19.81 -2.64 34.08
CA THR A 56 -20.93 -3.28 33.36
C THR A 56 -22.14 -2.38 33.19
N SER A 57 -21.89 -1.10 32.87
CA SER A 57 -22.92 -0.07 32.82
C SER A 57 -22.92 0.66 31.48
N VAL A 58 -24.12 1.02 31.03
CA VAL A 58 -24.35 1.87 29.86
C VAL A 58 -24.70 3.26 30.36
N VAL A 59 -23.95 4.26 29.91
CA VAL A 59 -24.34 5.67 30.00
C VAL A 59 -24.95 6.05 28.67
N PHE A 60 -26.13 6.66 28.70
CA PHE A 60 -26.78 7.18 27.50
C PHE A 60 -27.16 8.64 27.70
N ASP A 61 -27.13 9.39 26.61
CA ASP A 61 -27.61 10.77 26.48
C ASP A 61 -28.38 10.87 25.17
N VAL A 62 -29.67 11.21 25.25
CA VAL A 62 -30.58 11.25 24.12
C VAL A 62 -31.34 12.56 24.14
N THR A 63 -31.38 13.25 23.01
CA THR A 63 -32.26 14.39 22.79
C THR A 63 -33.17 14.10 21.61
N ALA A 64 -34.47 14.15 21.82
CA ALA A 64 -35.47 13.89 20.79
C ALA A 64 -36.69 14.79 20.98
N SER A 65 -37.51 14.89 19.93
CA SER A 65 -38.78 15.61 19.95
C SER A 65 -39.88 14.78 19.33
N SER A 66 -41.07 14.80 19.95
CA SER A 66 -42.25 14.16 19.38
C SER A 66 -42.97 15.14 18.46
N LEU A 67 -43.40 14.66 17.29
CA LEU A 67 -44.26 15.39 16.36
C LEU A 67 -45.75 15.11 16.62
N ARG A 68 -46.08 14.17 17.51
CA ARG A 68 -47.46 13.80 17.91
C ARG A 68 -47.64 13.80 19.43
N SER A 69 -48.84 14.15 19.90
CA SER A 69 -49.15 14.42 21.31
C SER A 69 -49.63 13.22 22.12
N ASP A 70 -49.87 12.07 21.48
CA ASP A 70 -50.51 10.88 22.04
C ASP A 70 -49.68 9.61 21.81
N LEU A 71 -48.36 9.74 21.69
CA LEU A 71 -47.50 8.63 21.30
C LEU A 71 -47.06 7.80 22.52
N ARG A 72 -47.61 6.59 22.64
CA ARG A 72 -47.18 5.55 23.59
C ARG A 72 -46.24 4.57 22.89
N VAL A 73 -44.99 4.52 23.34
CA VAL A 73 -43.93 3.77 22.66
C VAL A 73 -43.27 2.72 23.55
N ALA A 74 -42.95 1.59 22.93
CA ALA A 74 -42.01 0.60 23.42
C ALA A 74 -40.67 0.75 22.68
N LEU A 75 -39.58 0.47 23.37
CA LEU A 75 -38.21 0.59 22.89
C LEU A 75 -37.64 -0.79 22.59
N ALA A 76 -37.39 -1.08 21.32
CA ALA A 76 -36.66 -2.27 20.88
C ALA A 76 -35.21 -1.90 20.58
N LEU A 77 -34.28 -2.44 21.35
CA LEU A 77 -32.83 -2.26 21.20
C LEU A 77 -32.20 -3.57 20.70
N ASN A 78 -31.65 -3.54 19.49
CA ASN A 78 -30.93 -4.65 18.87
C ASN A 78 -29.46 -4.30 18.69
N LEU A 79 -28.58 -5.07 19.31
CA LEU A 79 -27.13 -4.94 19.15
C LEU A 79 -26.62 -6.01 18.20
N THR A 80 -25.95 -5.59 17.13
CA THR A 80 -25.26 -6.50 16.21
C THR A 80 -23.75 -6.26 16.28
N VAL A 81 -22.99 -7.32 16.56
CA VAL A 81 -21.52 -7.29 16.63
C VAL A 81 -20.96 -8.42 15.80
N TYR A 82 -20.16 -8.11 14.77
CA TYR A 82 -19.58 -9.11 13.85
C TYR A 82 -20.62 -10.12 13.32
N GLY A 83 -21.83 -9.63 12.98
CA GLY A 83 -22.91 -10.46 12.43
C GLY A 83 -23.60 -11.37 13.45
N MET A 84 -23.23 -11.33 14.73
CA MET A 84 -23.97 -11.94 15.82
C MET A 84 -24.91 -10.91 16.43
N GLN A 85 -26.08 -11.35 16.90
CA GLN A 85 -27.05 -10.52 17.63
C GLN A 85 -27.07 -10.92 19.11
N PRO A 86 -26.08 -10.50 19.92
CA PRO A 86 -25.98 -10.93 21.32
C PRO A 86 -27.07 -10.34 22.23
N LEU A 87 -27.68 -9.22 21.83
CA LEU A 87 -28.65 -8.49 22.64
C LEU A 87 -29.83 -8.02 21.78
N SER A 88 -31.03 -8.41 22.21
CA SER A 88 -32.32 -7.92 21.71
C SER A 88 -33.16 -7.66 22.95
N LEU A 89 -33.35 -6.39 23.30
CA LEU A 89 -34.13 -5.96 24.45
C LEU A 89 -35.40 -5.26 23.96
N ASP A 90 -36.53 -5.58 24.55
CA ASP A 90 -37.79 -4.85 24.34
C ASP A 90 -38.24 -4.28 25.69
N LEU A 91 -38.24 -2.95 25.80
CA LEU A 91 -38.52 -2.22 27.03
C LEU A 91 -39.73 -1.32 26.82
N ASN A 92 -40.80 -1.56 27.58
CA ASN A 92 -41.96 -0.68 27.55
C ASN A 92 -41.66 0.59 28.36
N LEU A 93 -41.36 1.69 27.67
CA LEU A 93 -40.99 2.98 28.30
C LEU A 93 -42.11 3.49 29.22
N CYS A 94 -43.36 3.21 28.90
CA CYS A 94 -44.50 3.63 29.71
C CYS A 94 -44.66 2.85 31.02
N GLN A 95 -44.07 1.64 31.11
CA GLN A 95 -44.03 0.86 32.35
C GLN A 95 -42.83 1.26 33.23
N LEU A 96 -41.69 1.60 32.61
CA LEU A 96 -40.48 2.01 33.34
C LEU A 96 -40.58 3.45 33.87
N ALA A 97 -41.21 4.35 33.13
CA ALA A 97 -41.35 5.75 33.51
C ALA A 97 -42.72 6.27 33.07
N SER A 98 -43.72 6.13 33.95
CA SER A 98 -45.08 6.63 33.72
C SER A 98 -45.14 8.14 33.44
N ALA A 99 -44.13 8.90 33.88
CA ALA A 99 -43.99 10.33 33.62
C ALA A 99 -43.56 10.68 32.17
N VAL A 100 -43.04 9.71 31.40
CA VAL A 100 -42.56 9.93 30.03
C VAL A 100 -43.67 9.68 28.99
N CYS A 101 -44.74 8.98 29.37
CA CYS A 101 -45.85 8.67 28.47
C CYS A 101 -47.14 9.43 28.84
N PRO A 102 -47.83 10.07 27.86
CA PRO A 102 -47.48 10.17 26.43
C PRO A 102 -46.30 11.11 26.17
N LEU A 103 -45.55 10.85 25.10
CA LEU A 103 -44.38 11.67 24.76
C LEU A 103 -44.79 13.14 24.50
N PRO A 104 -44.10 14.11 25.11
CA PRO A 104 -44.43 15.52 24.93
C PRO A 104 -44.04 16.04 23.53
N LEU A 105 -44.79 17.02 23.02
CA LEU A 105 -44.55 17.71 21.74
C LEU A 105 -43.31 18.64 21.72
N TYR A 106 -42.58 18.75 22.83
CA TYR A 106 -41.38 19.59 22.94
C TYR A 106 -40.11 18.73 22.91
N ASN A 107 -38.95 19.37 22.71
CA ASN A 107 -37.67 18.68 22.79
C ASN A 107 -37.45 18.19 24.21
N PHE A 108 -37.38 16.87 24.37
CA PHE A 108 -37.04 16.23 25.63
C PHE A 108 -35.62 15.66 25.54
N SER A 109 -34.85 15.82 26.60
CA SER A 109 -33.57 15.17 26.77
C SER A 109 -33.60 14.21 27.94
N GLY A 110 -32.92 13.09 27.80
CA GLY A 110 -32.81 12.05 28.81
C GLY A 110 -31.38 11.57 28.89
N GLN A 111 -30.79 11.71 30.07
CA GLN A 111 -29.49 11.13 30.39
C GLN A 111 -29.65 10.14 31.54
N GLY A 112 -28.93 9.03 31.49
CA GLY A 112 -29.03 8.00 32.51
C GLY A 112 -27.89 7.00 32.47
N THR A 113 -27.77 6.24 33.56
CA THR A 113 -26.82 5.13 33.66
C THR A 113 -27.58 3.85 34.01
N LEU A 114 -27.50 2.84 33.14
CA LEU A 114 -28.20 1.57 33.28
C LEU A 114 -27.18 0.44 33.49
N PRO A 115 -27.23 -0.30 34.61
CA PRO A 115 -26.43 -1.51 34.77
C PRO A 115 -26.96 -2.62 33.86
N ILE A 116 -26.10 -3.26 33.07
CA ILE A 116 -26.48 -4.41 32.25
C ILE A 116 -26.38 -5.69 33.09
N PRO A 117 -27.43 -6.53 33.14
CA PRO A 117 -27.36 -7.84 33.78
C PRO A 117 -26.21 -8.70 33.24
N SER A 118 -25.57 -9.47 34.11
CA SER A 118 -24.42 -10.32 33.74
C SER A 118 -24.75 -11.38 32.67
N SER A 119 -26.04 -11.73 32.51
CA SER A 119 -26.54 -12.62 31.45
C SER A 119 -26.34 -12.08 30.03
N PHE A 120 -26.32 -10.76 29.86
CA PHE A 120 -26.09 -10.10 28.57
C PHE A 120 -24.64 -9.63 28.43
N SER A 121 -24.04 -9.11 29.51
CA SER A 121 -22.64 -8.68 29.52
C SER A 121 -21.67 -9.82 29.17
N SER A 122 -21.94 -11.05 29.64
CA SER A 122 -21.12 -12.24 29.33
C SER A 122 -21.18 -12.67 27.86
N LYS A 123 -22.20 -12.27 27.11
CA LYS A 123 -22.35 -12.57 25.67
C LYS A 123 -21.60 -11.57 24.78
N ILE A 124 -21.14 -10.44 25.34
CA ILE A 124 -20.33 -9.48 24.59
C ILE A 124 -18.89 -10.02 24.52
N PRO A 125 -18.41 -10.43 23.34
CA PRO A 125 -17.11 -11.07 23.25
C PRO A 125 -16.00 -10.07 23.58
N THR A 126 -15.00 -10.51 24.37
CA THR A 126 -13.87 -9.65 24.78
C THR A 126 -13.09 -9.09 23.60
N ILE A 127 -13.14 -9.77 22.45
CA ILE A 127 -12.50 -9.32 21.20
C ILE A 127 -13.05 -7.98 20.67
N GLY A 128 -14.28 -7.60 21.07
CA GLY A 128 -14.87 -6.32 20.70
C GLY A 128 -14.13 -5.09 21.25
N TYR A 129 -13.35 -5.25 22.33
CA TYR A 129 -12.59 -4.17 22.95
C TYR A 129 -11.16 -4.06 22.42
N THR A 130 -10.65 -5.10 21.77
CA THR A 130 -9.24 -5.18 21.36
C THR A 130 -9.04 -5.11 19.85
N VAL A 131 -10.02 -5.51 19.05
CA VAL A 131 -9.90 -5.47 17.58
C VAL A 131 -10.15 -4.04 17.08
N PRO A 132 -9.23 -3.45 16.30
CA PRO A 132 -9.40 -2.12 15.74
C PRO A 132 -10.51 -2.06 14.68
N ASP A 133 -11.13 -0.88 14.57
CA ASP A 133 -12.25 -0.57 13.68
C ASP A 133 -13.38 -1.61 13.82
N LEU A 134 -13.94 -1.70 15.02
CA LEU A 134 -14.99 -2.65 15.37
C LEU A 134 -16.17 -2.64 14.37
N GLU A 135 -16.60 -3.81 13.90
CA GLU A 135 -17.86 -3.95 13.12
C GLU A 135 -19.03 -4.22 14.06
N ALA A 136 -19.54 -3.15 14.66
CA ALA A 136 -20.72 -3.21 15.50
C ALA A 136 -21.65 -2.04 15.23
N TYR A 137 -22.96 -2.30 15.31
CA TYR A 137 -23.96 -1.25 15.33
C TYR A 137 -25.11 -1.66 16.24
N ALA A 138 -25.73 -0.66 16.86
CA ALA A 138 -26.93 -0.78 17.65
C ALA A 138 -28.08 -0.15 16.88
N GLN A 139 -29.18 -0.88 16.74
CA GLN A 139 -30.41 -0.39 16.16
C GLN A 139 -31.42 -0.16 17.28
N LEU A 140 -31.99 1.04 17.30
CA LEU A 140 -32.99 1.48 18.26
C LEU A 140 -34.29 1.76 17.51
N GLU A 141 -35.31 0.98 17.80
CA GLU A 141 -36.64 1.14 17.23
C GLU A 141 -37.61 1.56 18.32
N LEU A 142 -38.34 2.65 18.07
CA LEU A 142 -39.52 3.01 18.85
C LEU A 142 -40.74 2.43 18.15
N ARG A 143 -41.46 1.53 18.81
CA ARG A 143 -42.67 0.90 18.29
C ARG A 143 -43.87 1.40 19.06
N ARG A 144 -44.97 1.70 18.37
CA ARG A 144 -46.23 2.06 19.05
C ARG A 144 -46.75 0.84 19.81
N VAL A 145 -47.14 1.02 21.07
CA VAL A 145 -47.69 -0.07 21.90
C VAL A 145 -49.02 -0.59 21.34
N ASP A 146 -49.83 0.28 20.74
CA ASP A 146 -51.18 -0.06 20.28
C ASP A 146 -51.19 -0.80 18.94
N THR A 147 -50.32 -0.42 17.99
CA THR A 147 -50.30 -0.97 16.62
C THR A 147 -49.09 -1.84 16.31
N GLY A 148 -48.02 -1.76 17.11
CA GLY A 148 -46.73 -2.42 16.83
C GLY A 148 -45.94 -1.77 15.68
N GLU A 149 -46.44 -0.69 15.10
CA GLU A 149 -45.79 0.03 13.99
C GLU A 149 -44.55 0.80 14.47
N VAL A 150 -43.53 0.88 13.61
CA VAL A 150 -42.30 1.62 13.89
C VAL A 150 -42.60 3.12 13.82
N ALA A 151 -42.55 3.79 14.98
CA ALA A 151 -42.75 5.22 15.11
C ALA A 151 -41.46 6.01 14.80
N ALA A 152 -40.30 5.45 15.13
CA ALA A 152 -38.98 5.95 14.74
C ALA A 152 -37.96 4.82 14.76
N CYS A 153 -36.94 4.92 13.90
CA CYS A 153 -35.85 3.95 13.81
C CYS A 153 -34.54 4.70 13.65
N VAL A 154 -33.60 4.49 14.57
CA VAL A 154 -32.23 5.00 14.45
C VAL A 154 -31.21 3.87 14.57
N SER A 155 -30.16 3.94 13.77
CA SER A 155 -29.03 3.02 13.78
C SER A 155 -27.76 3.77 14.13
N ALA A 156 -27.05 3.28 15.15
CA ALA A 156 -25.83 3.87 15.65
C ALA A 156 -24.66 2.89 15.47
N THR A 157 -23.59 3.32 14.81
CA THR A 157 -22.36 2.51 14.71
C THR A 157 -21.54 2.65 15.99
N LEU A 158 -20.98 1.54 16.48
CA LEU A 158 -20.21 1.50 17.72
C LEU A 158 -18.71 1.36 17.44
N SER A 159 -17.89 2.04 18.25
CA SER A 159 -16.44 2.01 18.20
C SER A 159 -15.84 1.75 19.58
N ASN A 160 -14.65 1.15 19.60
CA ASN A 160 -13.85 0.92 20.81
C ASN A 160 -12.63 1.88 20.89
N GLY A 161 -12.55 2.86 19.99
CA GLY A 161 -11.45 3.83 19.92
C GLY A 161 -10.15 3.31 19.27
N TRP A 162 -10.06 2.01 18.96
CA TRP A 162 -8.92 1.46 18.21
C TRP A 162 -9.17 1.58 16.71
N THR A 163 -8.15 2.00 15.95
CA THR A 163 -8.21 2.09 14.49
C THR A 163 -6.90 1.69 13.82
N MET A 164 -7.02 1.02 12.67
CA MET A 164 -5.94 0.71 11.73
C MET A 164 -5.58 1.91 10.85
N ARG A 165 -6.38 2.97 10.85
CA ARG A 165 -6.04 4.24 10.20
C ARG A 165 -5.11 5.02 11.12
N GLN A 166 -3.82 5.01 10.83
CA GLN A 166 -2.80 5.64 11.65
C GLN A 166 -1.92 6.55 10.81
N ALA A 167 -1.80 7.82 11.21
CA ALA A 167 -0.90 8.77 10.57
C ALA A 167 0.56 8.26 10.56
N GLY A 168 0.99 7.54 11.61
CA GLY A 168 2.30 6.91 11.67
C GLY A 168 2.54 5.88 10.56
N ALA A 169 1.51 5.09 10.18
CA ALA A 169 1.61 4.13 9.08
C ALA A 169 1.76 4.86 7.74
N THR A 170 0.97 5.91 7.50
CA THR A 170 1.07 6.77 6.31
C THR A 170 2.47 7.36 6.16
N TRP A 171 2.97 8.05 7.19
CA TRP A 171 4.29 8.71 7.13
C TRP A 171 5.46 7.73 7.08
N SER A 172 5.32 6.54 7.70
CA SER A 172 6.32 5.48 7.57
C SER A 172 6.41 4.97 6.13
N ALA A 173 5.28 4.74 5.47
CA ALA A 173 5.24 4.33 4.07
C ALA A 173 5.79 5.39 3.13
N VAL A 174 5.45 6.67 3.36
CA VAL A 174 6.06 7.82 2.65
C VAL A 174 7.58 7.82 2.86
N GLY A 175 8.04 7.62 4.10
CA GLY A 175 9.45 7.52 4.44
C GLY A 175 10.18 6.41 3.69
N VAL A 176 9.58 5.22 3.55
CA VAL A 176 10.14 4.10 2.78
C VAL A 176 10.24 4.45 1.28
N VAL A 177 9.21 5.07 0.71
CA VAL A 177 9.23 5.53 -0.69
C VAL A 177 10.32 6.58 -0.90
N LEU A 178 10.39 7.61 -0.05
CA LEU A 178 11.44 8.64 -0.11
C LEU A 178 12.83 8.04 0.06
N PHE A 179 13.01 7.09 0.99
CA PHE A 179 14.27 6.40 1.18
C PHE A 179 14.67 5.61 -0.07
N SER A 180 13.71 4.99 -0.77
CA SER A 180 13.98 4.32 -2.05
C SER A 180 14.45 5.31 -3.14
N ILE A 181 13.87 6.51 -3.20
CA ILE A 181 14.24 7.55 -4.16
C ILE A 181 15.65 8.09 -3.83
N ILE A 182 15.91 8.44 -2.56
CA ILE A 182 17.20 8.97 -2.10
C ILE A 182 18.30 7.95 -2.35
N THR A 183 18.09 6.67 -2.01
CA THR A 183 19.07 5.62 -2.29
C THR A 183 19.31 5.46 -3.79
N GLY A 184 18.26 5.51 -4.62
CA GLY A 184 18.39 5.50 -6.08
C GLY A 184 19.25 6.66 -6.62
N VAL A 185 19.06 7.87 -6.09
CA VAL A 185 19.87 9.05 -6.43
C VAL A 185 21.31 8.88 -5.96
N LEU A 186 21.54 8.42 -4.72
CA LEU A 186 22.88 8.19 -4.17
C LEU A 186 23.66 7.17 -5.01
N TRP A 187 23.03 6.07 -5.41
CA TRP A 187 23.65 5.09 -6.30
C TRP A 187 23.96 5.70 -7.68
N SER A 188 23.06 6.52 -8.23
CA SER A 188 23.29 7.26 -9.47
C SER A 188 24.49 8.22 -9.39
N LEU A 189 24.71 8.85 -8.23
CA LEU A 189 25.81 9.81 -8.00
C LEU A 189 27.15 9.15 -7.63
N SER A 190 27.11 7.93 -7.08
CA SER A 190 28.26 7.24 -6.48
C SER A 190 29.39 6.79 -7.43
N LYS A 191 29.33 7.06 -8.74
CA LYS A 191 30.44 6.77 -9.70
C LYS A 191 30.99 8.02 -10.39
N ALA A 192 31.60 8.91 -9.61
CA ALA A 192 32.78 9.64 -10.08
C ALA A 192 34.02 8.76 -9.79
N LYS A 193 34.73 8.33 -10.85
CA LYS A 193 36.07 7.70 -10.85
C LYS A 193 36.16 6.16 -10.71
N TRP A 194 35.59 5.38 -11.64
CA TRP A 194 36.03 3.98 -11.85
C TRP A 194 36.09 3.65 -13.34
N SER A 195 37.21 4.00 -13.97
CA SER A 195 37.65 3.39 -15.22
C SER A 195 38.35 2.07 -14.88
N GLY A 196 38.00 0.99 -15.57
CA GLY A 196 38.98 -0.06 -15.87
C GLY A 196 38.67 -1.48 -15.42
N ILE A 197 37.95 -1.75 -14.32
CA ILE A 197 37.73 -3.14 -13.87
C ILE A 197 36.28 -3.29 -13.40
N GLU A 198 35.55 -4.20 -14.07
CA GLU A 198 34.11 -4.48 -14.00
C GLU A 198 33.16 -3.38 -14.49
N SER A 199 32.79 -3.48 -15.77
CA SER A 199 31.55 -2.96 -16.39
C SER A 199 30.28 -3.56 -15.76
N GLY A 200 30.13 -3.47 -14.43
CA GLY A 200 29.12 -4.22 -13.71
C GLY A 200 27.72 -3.61 -13.76
N ASN A 201 26.77 -4.38 -14.32
CA ASN A 201 25.31 -4.24 -14.41
C ASN A 201 24.57 -3.97 -13.06
N TRP A 202 25.27 -3.62 -11.98
CA TRP A 202 24.72 -3.53 -10.62
C TRP A 202 24.13 -2.17 -10.26
N ALA A 203 24.64 -1.07 -10.83
CA ALA A 203 24.10 0.26 -10.57
C ALA A 203 22.71 0.40 -11.21
N GLU A 204 22.51 -0.19 -12.39
CA GLU A 204 21.27 -0.12 -13.15
C GLU A 204 20.13 -0.86 -12.44
N LYS A 205 20.40 -2.07 -11.94
CA LYS A 205 19.49 -2.88 -11.13
C LYS A 205 18.91 -2.11 -9.93
N GLU A 206 19.72 -1.24 -9.36
CA GLU A 206 19.41 -0.50 -8.14
C GLU A 206 18.52 0.72 -8.39
N LEU A 207 18.57 1.30 -9.59
CA LEU A 207 17.73 2.43 -9.99
C LEU A 207 16.28 2.02 -10.31
N TRP A 208 16.05 0.78 -10.79
CA TRP A 208 14.72 0.24 -11.11
C TRP A 208 13.88 -0.14 -9.89
N ARG A 209 14.52 -0.36 -8.74
CA ARG A 209 13.85 -0.71 -7.48
C ARG A 209 12.80 0.32 -7.06
N VAL A 210 13.00 1.60 -7.38
CA VAL A 210 12.05 2.67 -7.02
C VAL A 210 10.66 2.37 -7.57
N VAL A 211 10.58 1.88 -8.82
CA VAL A 211 9.31 1.48 -9.44
C VAL A 211 8.72 0.28 -8.71
N ASP A 212 9.52 -0.74 -8.41
CA ASP A 212 9.04 -1.94 -7.68
C ASP A 212 8.45 -1.57 -6.31
N VAL A 213 9.11 -0.68 -5.56
CA VAL A 213 8.67 -0.20 -4.24
C VAL A 213 7.39 0.60 -4.35
N ILE A 214 7.35 1.62 -5.21
CA ILE A 214 6.16 2.47 -5.32
C ILE A 214 4.97 1.67 -5.85
N SER A 215 5.15 0.87 -6.90
CA SER A 215 4.08 0.00 -7.39
C SER A 215 3.61 -1.00 -6.35
N PHE A 216 4.46 -1.44 -5.41
CA PHE A 216 4.03 -2.32 -4.32
C PHE A 216 3.11 -1.59 -3.35
N VAL A 217 3.46 -0.37 -2.95
CA VAL A 217 2.61 0.47 -2.10
C VAL A 217 1.31 0.86 -2.82
N GLN A 218 1.36 1.15 -4.13
CA GLN A 218 0.17 1.40 -4.94
C GLN A 218 -0.79 0.22 -4.96
N MET A 219 -0.29 -1.01 -5.04
CA MET A 219 -1.15 -2.20 -5.01
C MET A 219 -1.89 -2.37 -3.68
N ILE A 220 -1.37 -1.84 -2.56
CA ILE A 220 -2.11 -1.78 -1.29
C ILE A 220 -3.37 -0.91 -1.48
N GLY A 221 -3.23 0.27 -2.10
CA GLY A 221 -4.36 1.14 -2.41
C GLY A 221 -5.33 0.52 -3.42
N ILE A 222 -4.82 0.00 -4.55
CA ILE A 222 -5.65 -0.64 -5.60
C ILE A 222 -6.46 -1.81 -5.03
N SER A 223 -5.87 -2.57 -4.12
CA SER A 223 -6.56 -3.70 -3.51
C SER A 223 -7.78 -3.32 -2.68
N ALA A 224 -7.96 -2.06 -2.30
CA ALA A 224 -9.15 -1.57 -1.61
C ALA A 224 -10.17 -0.89 -2.56
N LEU A 225 -9.83 -0.75 -3.85
CA LEU A 225 -10.72 -0.23 -4.88
C LEU A 225 -11.69 -1.28 -5.44
N LEU A 226 -11.46 -2.57 -5.15
CA LEU A 226 -12.30 -3.65 -5.69
C LEU A 226 -13.63 -3.72 -4.94
N ASN A 227 -14.70 -4.09 -5.63
CA ASN A 227 -16.02 -4.28 -5.06
C ASN A 227 -16.10 -5.61 -4.28
N LEU A 228 -15.40 -5.67 -3.14
CA LEU A 228 -15.43 -6.81 -2.22
C LEU A 228 -15.96 -6.35 -0.86
N ASN A 229 -16.53 -7.29 -0.12
CA ASN A 229 -17.10 -7.05 1.19
C ASN A 229 -16.00 -7.10 2.26
N TYR A 230 -15.07 -6.14 2.23
CA TYR A 230 -13.94 -6.07 3.16
C TYR A 230 -14.39 -5.89 4.62
N PRO A 231 -13.63 -6.45 5.58
CA PRO A 231 -13.78 -6.04 6.98
C PRO A 231 -13.37 -4.56 7.14
N SER A 232 -14.04 -3.84 8.03
CA SER A 232 -13.73 -2.44 8.40
C SER A 232 -12.24 -2.23 8.72
N ALA A 233 -11.61 -3.15 9.46
CA ALA A 233 -10.19 -3.08 9.81
C ALA A 233 -9.28 -3.01 8.57
N TYR A 234 -9.61 -3.76 7.51
CA TYR A 234 -8.85 -3.71 6.26
C TYR A 234 -9.06 -2.38 5.51
N ARG A 235 -10.30 -1.88 5.47
CA ARG A 235 -10.62 -0.58 4.84
C ARG A 235 -9.89 0.56 5.54
N ALA A 236 -9.91 0.59 6.86
CA ALA A 236 -9.20 1.58 7.66
C ALA A 236 -7.68 1.51 7.47
N PHE A 237 -7.10 0.31 7.36
CA PHE A 237 -5.71 0.14 6.99
C PHE A 237 -5.41 0.71 5.58
N ALA A 238 -6.22 0.36 4.58
CA ALA A 238 -6.00 0.81 3.20
C ALA A 238 -6.17 2.33 3.04
N ALA A 239 -6.97 2.96 3.91
CA ALA A 239 -7.14 4.42 3.98
C ALA A 239 -5.86 5.19 4.39
N ASN A 240 -4.77 4.50 4.76
CA ASN A 240 -3.44 5.11 4.96
C ASN A 240 -2.68 5.35 3.64
N PHE A 241 -3.11 4.75 2.53
CA PHE A 241 -2.40 4.79 1.25
C PHE A 241 -3.08 5.56 0.09
N PRO A 242 -3.99 6.54 0.28
CA PRO A 242 -4.59 7.24 -0.86
C PRO A 242 -3.55 8.12 -1.59
N TRP A 243 -2.57 8.68 -0.85
CA TRP A 243 -1.53 9.55 -1.40
C TRP A 243 -0.69 8.91 -2.50
N VAL A 244 -0.45 7.58 -2.45
CA VAL A 244 0.35 6.89 -3.46
C VAL A 244 -0.40 6.71 -4.77
N LEU A 245 -1.73 6.81 -4.72
CA LEU A 245 -2.63 6.81 -5.87
C LEU A 245 -2.95 8.23 -6.37
N LEU A 246 -2.24 9.26 -5.88
CA LEU A 246 -2.51 10.66 -6.17
C LEU A 246 -3.88 11.15 -5.64
N LEU A 247 -4.46 10.42 -4.69
CA LEU A 247 -5.62 10.88 -3.92
C LEU A 247 -5.10 11.60 -2.68
N THR A 248 -5.01 12.90 -2.79
CA THR A 248 -4.82 13.82 -1.67
C THR A 248 -6.22 14.27 -1.24
N GLY A 249 -6.49 14.34 0.07
CA GLY A 249 -7.83 14.56 0.66
C GLY A 249 -8.44 15.93 0.32
N PRO A 250 -9.24 16.57 1.19
CA PRO A 250 -9.81 17.88 0.87
C PRO A 250 -8.72 18.96 0.82
N ILE A 251 -8.10 19.11 -0.36
CA ILE A 251 -7.27 20.23 -0.76
C ILE A 251 -8.21 21.38 -1.16
N PRO A 252 -7.81 22.66 -1.06
CA PRO A 252 -8.54 23.80 -1.65
C PRO A 252 -8.93 23.65 -3.13
N SER A 253 -8.42 22.65 -3.85
CA SER A 253 -8.84 22.31 -5.21
C SER A 253 -10.23 21.65 -5.29
N GLN A 254 -10.78 21.10 -4.20
CA GLN A 254 -12.11 20.45 -4.24
C GLN A 254 -13.21 21.44 -4.64
N SER A 255 -13.26 22.63 -4.04
CA SER A 255 -14.23 23.66 -4.43
C SER A 255 -14.06 24.13 -5.88
N ALA A 256 -12.81 24.19 -6.37
CA ALA A 256 -12.53 24.51 -7.77
C ALA A 256 -12.99 23.38 -8.71
N ILE A 257 -12.84 22.12 -8.30
CA ILE A 257 -13.34 20.94 -9.01
C ILE A 257 -14.87 20.98 -9.08
N ASP A 258 -15.53 21.26 -7.96
CA ASP A 258 -17.00 21.33 -7.87
C ASP A 258 -17.55 22.41 -8.80
N HIS A 259 -16.99 23.62 -8.74
CA HIS A 259 -17.38 24.70 -9.64
C HIS A 259 -17.13 24.37 -11.11
N LEU A 260 -16.04 23.67 -11.43
CA LEU A 260 -15.75 23.23 -12.81
C LEU A 260 -16.76 22.17 -13.27
N ARG A 261 -17.09 21.20 -12.43
CA ARG A 261 -18.08 20.14 -12.70
C ARG A 261 -19.48 20.72 -12.87
N GLN A 262 -19.92 21.60 -11.97
CA GLN A 262 -21.21 22.29 -12.04
C GLN A 262 -21.38 23.09 -13.34
N ARG A 263 -20.33 23.78 -13.79
CA ARG A 263 -20.36 24.53 -15.07
C ARG A 263 -20.32 23.62 -16.30
N THR A 264 -19.98 22.35 -16.15
CA THR A 264 -19.80 21.39 -17.25
C THR A 264 -20.81 20.25 -17.20
N GLY A 265 -21.96 20.50 -16.56
CA GLY A 265 -23.14 19.65 -16.60
C GLY A 265 -23.14 18.51 -15.59
N SER A 266 -22.53 18.68 -14.42
CA SER A 266 -22.54 17.67 -13.36
C SER A 266 -23.96 17.26 -12.95
N ARG A 267 -24.06 15.98 -12.57
CA ARG A 267 -25.28 15.30 -12.10
C ARG A 267 -25.07 14.61 -10.75
N LEU A 268 -23.82 14.34 -10.37
CA LEU A 268 -23.45 13.68 -9.12
C LEU A 268 -23.13 14.71 -8.03
N GLY A 269 -23.42 14.36 -6.78
CA GLY A 269 -23.14 15.20 -5.60
C GLY A 269 -21.66 15.54 -5.41
N ASP A 270 -21.42 16.67 -4.77
CA ASP A 270 -20.10 17.28 -4.61
C ASP A 270 -19.43 16.94 -3.27
N ASP A 271 -20.21 16.48 -2.28
CA ASP A 271 -19.71 16.16 -0.95
C ASP A 271 -19.27 14.69 -0.82
N ALA A 272 -18.19 14.47 -0.08
CA ALA A 272 -17.77 13.13 0.32
C ALA A 272 -18.70 12.61 1.44
N LEU A 273 -19.28 11.44 1.23
CA LEU A 273 -20.18 10.80 2.19
C LEU A 273 -19.39 10.00 3.25
N PRO A 274 -19.78 10.04 4.54
CA PRO A 274 -19.18 9.19 5.57
C PRO A 274 -19.27 7.69 5.23
N THR A 275 -18.17 6.95 5.42
CA THR A 275 -18.10 5.53 4.96
C THR A 275 -18.45 4.50 6.04
N ASP A 276 -18.66 4.95 7.26
CA ASP A 276 -19.29 4.21 8.35
C ASP A 276 -20.81 4.17 8.16
N GLU A 277 -21.36 5.26 7.64
CA GLU A 277 -22.79 5.51 7.47
C GLU A 277 -23.33 5.18 6.07
N TYR A 278 -22.58 5.33 5.00
CA TYR A 278 -23.18 5.22 3.65
C TYR A 278 -22.67 4.02 2.86
N VAL A 279 -22.14 2.97 3.48
CA VAL A 279 -21.55 1.85 2.72
C VAL A 279 -22.51 0.68 2.60
N ASN A 280 -22.82 0.30 1.36
CA ASN A 280 -23.61 -0.88 1.01
C ASN A 280 -22.78 -2.16 1.18
N ARG A 281 -22.68 -2.70 2.41
CA ARG A 281 -21.98 -3.96 2.73
C ARG A 281 -22.85 -4.89 3.56
N ARG A 282 -22.63 -6.21 3.51
CA ARG A 282 -23.43 -7.22 4.24
C ARG A 282 -23.66 -6.93 5.74
N LEU A 283 -22.71 -6.27 6.40
CA LEU A 283 -22.80 -5.88 7.82
C LEU A 283 -22.86 -4.36 7.99
N SER A 284 -23.39 -3.65 6.99
CA SER A 284 -23.78 -2.26 7.17
C SER A 284 -25.10 -2.22 7.94
N PRO A 285 -25.35 -1.16 8.70
CA PRO A 285 -26.65 -0.91 9.28
C PRO A 285 -27.80 -0.89 8.26
N TYR A 286 -27.50 -0.67 6.97
CA TYR A 286 -28.48 -0.41 5.89
C TYR A 286 -28.82 -1.63 5.04
N ASN A 287 -28.04 -2.71 5.15
CA ASN A 287 -28.20 -3.91 4.33
C ASN A 287 -28.93 -5.04 5.05
N GLN A 288 -29.24 -4.88 6.34
CA GLN A 288 -29.95 -5.89 7.09
C GLN A 288 -31.46 -5.65 7.00
N ASN A 289 -32.12 -6.49 6.21
CA ASN A 289 -33.54 -6.75 6.40
C ASN A 289 -33.65 -7.51 7.72
N VAL A 290 -33.93 -6.82 8.83
CA VAL A 290 -34.21 -7.48 10.11
C VAL A 290 -35.56 -8.18 9.97
N ALA A 291 -35.57 -9.38 9.39
CA ALA A 291 -36.63 -10.33 9.61
C ALA A 291 -36.49 -10.77 11.06
N LEU A 292 -37.46 -10.38 11.90
CA LEU A 292 -37.59 -10.86 13.27
C LEU A 292 -37.58 -12.39 13.26
N GLY A 293 -36.41 -12.99 13.48
CA GLY A 293 -36.31 -14.39 13.85
C GLY A 293 -37.07 -14.58 15.15
N SER A 294 -37.95 -15.58 15.18
CA SER A 294 -38.82 -15.95 16.30
C SER A 294 -38.19 -15.66 17.65
N ALA A 295 -38.65 -14.58 18.27
CA ALA A 295 -38.27 -14.19 19.61
C ALA A 295 -38.57 -15.34 20.56
N GLN A 296 -37.55 -15.90 21.21
CA GLN A 296 -37.78 -16.42 22.55
C GLN A 296 -38.11 -15.21 23.40
N GLN A 297 -39.41 -14.94 23.59
CA GLN A 297 -39.90 -13.99 24.57
C GLN A 297 -39.45 -14.48 25.95
N VAL A 298 -38.25 -14.07 26.34
CA VAL A 298 -37.87 -14.06 27.74
C VAL A 298 -38.40 -12.75 28.29
N VAL A 299 -39.67 -12.76 28.69
CA VAL A 299 -40.20 -11.78 29.65
C VAL A 299 -39.50 -12.09 30.98
N GLN A 300 -38.22 -11.70 31.09
CA GLN A 300 -37.61 -11.52 32.37
C GLN A 300 -37.96 -10.11 32.78
N SER A 301 -38.91 -10.00 33.73
CA SER A 301 -39.02 -8.83 34.59
C SER A 301 -37.63 -8.56 35.15
N VAL A 302 -36.90 -7.62 34.55
CA VAL A 302 -35.73 -7.04 35.19
C VAL A 302 -36.31 -6.29 36.38
N ASP A 303 -36.26 -6.94 37.55
CA ASP A 303 -36.63 -6.34 38.82
C ASP A 303 -35.59 -5.25 39.13
N LEU A 304 -35.80 -4.08 38.53
CA LEU A 304 -35.06 -2.85 38.80
C LEU A 304 -35.55 -2.35 40.15
N GLY A 305 -35.06 -2.99 41.22
CA GLY A 305 -35.42 -2.67 42.59
C GLY A 305 -35.38 -1.16 42.85
N ASN A 306 -36.43 -0.66 43.47
CA ASN A 306 -36.77 0.73 43.80
C ASN A 306 -35.71 1.54 44.60
N ASN A 307 -34.45 1.10 44.68
CA ASN A 307 -33.42 1.67 45.53
C ASN A 307 -32.34 2.49 44.80
N TYR A 308 -32.44 2.61 43.47
CA TYR A 308 -31.62 3.55 42.70
C TYR A 308 -32.53 4.64 42.13
N GLY A 309 -32.50 5.81 42.75
CA GLY A 309 -33.26 6.97 42.31
C GLY A 309 -32.83 7.42 40.92
N TYR A 310 -33.68 7.19 39.92
CA TYR A 310 -33.55 7.76 38.60
C TYR A 310 -34.02 9.22 38.66
N SER A 311 -33.08 10.17 38.68
CA SER A 311 -33.41 11.59 38.57
C SER A 311 -33.59 11.97 37.10
N PHE A 312 -34.84 12.03 36.64
CA PHE A 312 -35.18 12.75 35.42
C PHE A 312 -35.19 14.25 35.74
N SER A 313 -34.02 14.89 35.65
CA SER A 313 -33.85 16.29 35.99
C SER A 313 -34.42 17.18 34.89
N SER A 314 -35.68 17.61 35.03
CA SER A 314 -36.15 18.81 34.34
C SER A 314 -35.33 19.99 34.85
N MET A 315 -34.54 20.62 33.98
CA MET A 315 -33.70 21.77 34.34
C MET A 315 -34.52 22.86 35.05
N ASN A 316 -34.26 23.04 36.34
CA ASN A 316 -34.33 24.35 36.95
C ASN A 316 -33.01 24.57 37.70
N THR A 317 -32.27 25.57 37.23
CA THR A 317 -30.90 25.89 37.63
C THR A 317 -30.85 26.36 39.09
N THR A 318 -30.07 25.69 39.95
CA THR A 318 -29.12 26.33 40.89
C THR A 318 -28.26 25.28 41.63
N GLY A 319 -26.95 25.31 41.34
CA GLY A 319 -25.87 25.00 42.29
C GLY A 319 -25.64 23.57 42.79
N LEU A 320 -24.79 22.78 42.10
CA LEU A 320 -23.75 21.94 42.74
C LEU A 320 -22.72 21.47 41.71
N SER A 321 -21.46 21.28 42.13
CA SER A 321 -20.27 21.08 41.30
C SER A 321 -20.38 19.95 40.27
N VAL A 322 -20.47 20.33 38.99
CA VAL A 322 -20.31 19.44 37.84
C VAL A 322 -18.85 19.02 37.76
N VAL A 323 -18.59 17.72 37.92
CA VAL A 323 -17.33 17.12 37.46
C VAL A 323 -17.34 17.30 35.94
N ASN A 324 -16.49 18.20 35.44
CA ASN A 324 -16.22 18.37 34.01
C ASN A 324 -15.62 17.09 33.44
N SER A 325 -16.45 16.09 33.19
CA SER A 325 -16.20 15.15 32.11
C SER A 325 -16.47 15.94 30.84
N SER A 326 -15.40 16.44 30.22
CA SER A 326 -15.46 16.92 28.85
C SER A 326 -15.91 15.74 27.99
N LEU A 327 -17.22 15.61 27.78
CA LEU A 327 -17.80 14.71 26.79
C LEU A 327 -17.25 15.16 25.42
N GLU A 328 -16.18 14.49 25.02
CA GLU A 328 -15.54 14.66 23.74
C GLU A 328 -16.48 14.12 22.66
N LYS A 329 -16.84 15.02 21.73
CA LYS A 329 -17.63 14.83 20.49
C LYS A 329 -19.06 14.29 20.67
N ARG A 330 -20.04 15.19 20.66
CA ARG A 330 -21.46 14.86 20.43
C ARG A 330 -21.66 14.47 18.96
N VAL A 331 -22.41 13.40 18.71
CA VAL A 331 -22.71 12.91 17.35
C VAL A 331 -24.09 13.43 16.95
N PHE A 332 -24.10 14.43 16.06
CA PHE A 332 -25.34 14.97 15.49
C PHE A 332 -25.88 14.04 14.40
N ILE A 333 -27.19 13.85 14.38
CA ILE A 333 -27.86 12.99 13.40
C ILE A 333 -28.18 13.82 12.15
N ASN A 334 -27.73 13.35 10.99
CA ASN A 334 -28.23 13.90 9.73
C ASN A 334 -29.70 13.46 9.55
N PRO A 335 -30.63 14.40 9.26
CA PRO A 335 -32.06 14.09 9.15
C PRO A 335 -32.41 13.27 7.89
N ALA A 336 -31.45 13.03 7.00
CA ALA A 336 -31.66 12.21 5.82
C ALA A 336 -31.87 10.74 6.22
N THR A 337 -32.99 10.17 5.78
CA THR A 337 -33.22 8.74 5.89
C THR A 337 -32.37 8.04 4.83
N VAL A 338 -31.42 7.22 5.25
CA VAL A 338 -30.57 6.51 4.29
C VAL A 338 -31.37 5.33 3.75
N THR A 339 -31.86 5.43 2.52
CA THR A 339 -32.49 4.29 1.86
C THR A 339 -31.42 3.39 1.24
N ALA A 340 -31.76 2.12 0.95
CA ALA A 340 -30.84 1.21 0.26
C ALA A 340 -30.36 1.75 -1.10
N GLY A 341 -31.07 2.72 -1.70
CA GLY A 341 -30.69 3.41 -2.93
C GLY A 341 -29.64 4.51 -2.74
N ASP A 342 -29.47 5.04 -1.52
CA ASP A 342 -28.54 6.13 -1.20
C ASP A 342 -27.17 5.61 -0.72
N ALA A 343 -27.05 4.31 -0.49
CA ALA A 343 -25.80 3.69 -0.06
C ALA A 343 -24.78 3.63 -1.20
N LEU A 344 -23.54 4.03 -0.91
CA LEU A 344 -22.38 3.93 -1.78
C LEU A 344 -22.22 2.50 -2.29
N ALA A 345 -22.22 2.35 -3.60
CA ALA A 345 -21.84 1.12 -4.27
C ALA A 345 -20.40 0.73 -3.86
N GLY A 346 -20.17 -0.56 -3.65
CA GLY A 346 -18.85 -1.07 -3.27
C GLY A 346 -17.77 -0.77 -4.32
N GLY A 347 -16.50 -0.84 -3.88
CA GLY A 347 -15.34 -0.58 -4.74
C GLY A 347 -14.82 0.86 -4.67
N ILE A 348 -14.50 1.45 -5.82
CA ILE A 348 -13.88 2.79 -5.93
C ILE A 348 -14.65 3.87 -5.13
N PRO A 349 -16.01 3.96 -5.18
CA PRO A 349 -16.74 4.95 -4.40
C PRO A 349 -16.42 4.91 -2.90
N VAL A 350 -16.37 3.73 -2.30
CA VAL A 350 -16.15 3.56 -0.86
C VAL A 350 -14.74 4.02 -0.46
N TYR A 351 -13.73 3.68 -1.27
CA TYR A 351 -12.35 4.05 -0.97
C TYR A 351 -12.11 5.56 -1.09
N VAL A 352 -12.63 6.18 -2.15
CA VAL A 352 -12.45 7.61 -2.42
C VAL A 352 -13.16 8.47 -1.36
N ASN A 353 -14.40 8.13 -1.00
CA ASN A 353 -15.10 8.81 0.10
C ASN A 353 -14.38 8.64 1.45
N GLY A 354 -13.80 7.46 1.70
CA GLY A 354 -13.00 7.21 2.91
C GLY A 354 -11.74 8.10 3.00
N SER A 355 -11.26 8.57 1.85
CA SER A 355 -10.16 9.54 1.74
C SER A 355 -10.60 11.01 1.84
N GLY A 356 -11.91 11.28 1.92
CA GLY A 356 -12.48 12.63 2.01
C GLY A 356 -12.61 13.33 0.65
N VAL A 357 -12.73 12.56 -0.43
CA VAL A 357 -12.95 13.06 -1.80
C VAL A 357 -14.29 12.53 -2.29
N ALA A 358 -15.11 13.36 -2.93
CA ALA A 358 -16.36 12.89 -3.52
C ALA A 358 -16.08 11.93 -4.69
N THR A 359 -16.96 10.95 -4.89
CA THR A 359 -16.79 9.90 -5.92
C THR A 359 -16.58 10.48 -7.32
N ALA A 360 -17.29 11.55 -7.63
CA ALA A 360 -17.25 12.22 -8.91
C ALA A 360 -16.05 13.15 -9.09
N ASN A 361 -15.39 13.54 -7.99
CA ASN A 361 -14.18 14.36 -7.98
C ASN A 361 -12.90 13.53 -8.08
N ALA A 362 -12.99 12.20 -7.93
CA ALA A 362 -11.85 11.30 -7.85
C ALA A 362 -10.83 11.50 -8.98
N PHE A 363 -11.31 11.49 -10.24
CA PHE A 363 -10.45 11.65 -11.40
C PHE A 363 -9.87 13.07 -11.51
N LEU A 364 -10.68 14.11 -11.29
CA LEU A 364 -10.21 15.49 -11.43
C LEU A 364 -9.14 15.83 -10.38
N GLY A 365 -9.28 15.33 -9.14
CA GLY A 365 -8.23 15.43 -8.12
C GLY A 365 -6.90 14.85 -8.61
N ILE A 366 -6.93 13.63 -9.15
CA ILE A 366 -5.74 12.95 -9.69
C ILE A 366 -5.18 13.69 -10.91
N PHE A 367 -6.04 14.23 -11.77
CA PHE A 367 -5.64 15.03 -12.92
C PHE A 367 -4.88 16.29 -12.50
N PHE A 368 -5.34 17.01 -11.48
CA PHE A 368 -4.63 18.17 -10.96
C PHE A 368 -3.27 17.80 -10.34
N GLU A 369 -3.21 16.71 -9.56
CA GLU A 369 -1.94 16.22 -9.03
C GLU A 369 -0.97 15.80 -10.16
N TRP A 370 -1.49 15.16 -11.21
CA TRP A 370 -0.71 14.83 -12.41
C TRP A 370 -0.16 16.08 -13.11
N LEU A 371 -0.95 17.17 -13.20
CA LEU A 371 -0.50 18.45 -13.73
C LEU A 371 0.57 19.11 -12.86
N VAL A 372 0.43 19.06 -11.54
CA VAL A 372 1.44 19.58 -10.60
C VAL A 372 2.77 18.84 -10.79
N ILE A 373 2.73 17.51 -10.86
CA ILE A 373 3.92 16.68 -11.13
C ILE A 373 4.50 16.99 -12.51
N GLY A 374 3.64 17.16 -13.53
CA GLY A 374 4.05 17.57 -14.87
C GLY A 374 4.74 18.95 -14.90
N ALA A 375 4.23 19.92 -14.15
CA ALA A 375 4.82 21.25 -14.02
C ALA A 375 6.19 21.20 -13.32
N ILE A 376 6.34 20.38 -12.28
CA ILE A 376 7.64 20.13 -11.62
C ILE A 376 8.64 19.52 -12.60
N VAL A 377 8.23 18.51 -13.36
CA VAL A 377 9.05 17.87 -14.40
C VAL A 377 9.47 18.88 -15.47
N LEU A 378 8.55 19.71 -15.94
CA LEU A 378 8.82 20.77 -16.91
C LEU A 378 9.80 21.81 -16.34
N GLY A 379 9.63 22.21 -15.08
CA GLY A 379 10.57 23.09 -14.37
C GLY A 379 11.98 22.51 -14.29
N ILE A 380 12.12 21.22 -13.96
CA ILE A 380 13.41 20.52 -13.97
C ILE A 380 14.03 20.49 -15.37
N CYS A 381 13.22 20.24 -16.40
CA CYS A 381 13.66 20.28 -17.79
C CYS A 381 14.17 21.67 -18.20
N LEU A 382 13.44 22.73 -17.87
CA LEU A 382 13.83 24.11 -18.15
C LEU A 382 15.13 24.49 -17.42
N ALA A 383 15.22 24.16 -16.13
CA ALA A 383 16.43 24.38 -15.33
C ALA A 383 17.64 23.64 -15.92
N TYR A 384 17.46 22.39 -16.36
CA TYR A 384 18.50 21.63 -17.04
C TYR A 384 18.94 22.27 -18.36
N GLN A 385 18.00 22.77 -19.18
CA GLN A 385 18.34 23.43 -20.44
C GLN A 385 19.08 24.75 -20.22
N LEU A 386 18.68 25.53 -19.21
CA LEU A 386 19.39 26.75 -18.80
C LEU A 386 20.81 26.43 -18.32
N TRP A 387 20.95 25.41 -17.46
CA TRP A 387 22.25 24.93 -16.98
C TRP A 387 23.15 24.44 -18.13
N LYS A 388 22.59 23.69 -19.08
CA LYS A 388 23.31 23.23 -20.29
C LYS A 388 23.82 24.42 -21.11
N ARG A 389 23.01 25.47 -21.29
CA ARG A 389 23.40 26.69 -22.02
C ARG A 389 24.48 27.48 -21.29
N THR A 390 24.43 27.61 -19.97
CA THR A 390 25.44 28.35 -19.20
C THR A 390 26.79 27.63 -19.14
N VAL A 391 26.78 26.30 -18.97
CA VAL A 391 28.00 25.48 -19.02
C VAL A 391 28.60 25.45 -20.43
N GLY A 392 27.77 25.38 -21.48
CA GLY A 392 28.22 25.48 -22.87
C GLY A 392 28.89 26.82 -23.19
N LYS A 393 28.37 27.94 -22.66
CA LYS A 393 28.98 29.27 -22.84
C LYS A 393 30.31 29.44 -22.09
N ARG A 394 30.45 28.86 -20.89
CA ARG A 394 31.70 28.95 -20.08
C ARG A 394 32.85 28.11 -20.64
N THR A 395 32.56 27.12 -21.49
CA THR A 395 33.56 26.15 -21.96
C THR A 395 34.21 26.54 -23.29
N GLY A 396 33.60 27.47 -24.04
CA GLY A 396 34.25 28.15 -25.16
C GLY A 396 35.39 29.10 -24.77
N PHE A 397 35.71 29.24 -23.47
CA PHE A 397 36.69 30.20 -22.95
C PHE A 397 37.93 29.58 -22.26
N THR A 398 37.98 28.25 -22.06
CA THR A 398 39.11 27.60 -21.40
C THR A 398 39.96 26.82 -22.39
N ALA A 399 40.81 27.55 -23.11
CA ALA A 399 41.96 27.01 -23.82
C ALA A 399 43.11 26.73 -22.85
N LYS A 400 43.00 25.67 -22.05
CA LYS A 400 44.10 24.87 -21.48
C LYS A 400 43.51 23.79 -20.58
N GLY A 401 44.05 22.58 -20.71
CA GLY A 401 43.46 21.32 -20.25
C GLY A 401 43.08 21.27 -18.77
N GLN A 402 42.16 20.33 -18.50
CA GLN A 402 41.62 19.89 -17.20
C GLN A 402 40.49 20.75 -16.60
N ILE A 403 39.25 20.52 -17.05
CA ILE A 403 38.24 19.66 -16.39
C ILE A 403 37.09 19.49 -17.39
N SER A 404 36.83 18.23 -17.78
CA SER A 404 35.91 17.82 -18.85
C SER A 404 34.44 18.16 -18.54
N SER A 405 33.99 19.34 -18.98
CA SER A 405 32.58 19.71 -19.09
C SER A 405 31.84 18.87 -20.14
N GLU A 406 32.56 18.39 -21.17
CA GLU A 406 32.05 17.54 -22.26
C GLU A 406 31.50 16.19 -21.76
N ALA A 407 32.02 15.63 -20.66
CA ALA A 407 31.53 14.37 -20.10
C ALA A 407 30.32 14.51 -19.15
N THR A 408 30.03 15.71 -18.65
CA THR A 408 29.08 15.93 -17.54
C THR A 408 27.66 16.19 -18.04
N VAL A 409 27.49 17.00 -19.08
CA VAL A 409 26.19 17.29 -19.72
C VAL A 409 25.50 16.02 -20.25
N PRO A 410 26.13 15.15 -21.06
CA PRO A 410 25.48 13.92 -21.54
C PRO A 410 25.21 12.91 -20.42
N ARG A 411 25.87 13.01 -19.27
CA ARG A 411 25.61 12.17 -18.09
C ARG A 411 24.33 12.59 -17.37
N VAL A 412 24.19 13.88 -17.05
CA VAL A 412 23.00 14.42 -16.40
C VAL A 412 21.77 14.23 -17.28
N SER A 413 21.90 14.45 -18.60
CA SER A 413 20.82 14.20 -19.56
C SER A 413 20.28 12.77 -19.46
N ARG A 414 21.16 11.77 -19.43
CA ARG A 414 20.75 10.36 -19.35
C ARG A 414 20.07 10.02 -18.02
N MET A 415 20.55 10.58 -16.91
CA MET A 415 19.91 10.41 -15.60
C MET A 415 18.49 10.96 -15.57
N LEU A 416 18.29 12.16 -16.13
CA LEU A 416 16.97 12.79 -16.23
C LEU A 416 15.99 11.97 -17.07
N HIS A 417 16.41 11.47 -18.25
CA HIS A 417 15.56 10.59 -19.07
C HIS A 417 15.14 9.33 -18.32
N GLY A 418 16.08 8.69 -17.60
CA GLY A 418 15.77 7.50 -16.80
C GLY A 418 14.84 7.79 -15.62
N MET A 419 14.95 8.97 -15.00
CA MET A 419 14.06 9.42 -13.93
C MET A 419 12.65 9.67 -14.44
N PHE A 420 12.49 10.35 -15.58
CA PHE A 420 11.18 10.61 -16.16
C PHE A 420 10.46 9.34 -16.60
N LEU A 421 11.19 8.36 -17.16
CA LEU A 421 10.60 7.07 -17.49
C LEU A 421 10.07 6.33 -16.26
N ARG A 422 10.82 6.35 -15.15
CA ARG A 422 10.39 5.72 -13.89
C ARG A 422 9.20 6.45 -13.28
N LEU A 423 9.19 7.78 -13.32
CA LEU A 423 8.06 8.58 -12.89
C LEU A 423 6.82 8.26 -13.73
N ALA A 424 6.93 8.20 -15.07
CA ALA A 424 5.83 7.84 -15.95
C ALA A 424 5.26 6.44 -15.63
N LEU A 425 6.14 5.46 -15.37
CA LEU A 425 5.74 4.10 -14.97
C LEU A 425 5.03 4.03 -13.61
N VAL A 426 5.30 4.98 -12.72
CA VAL A 426 4.63 5.08 -11.42
C VAL A 426 3.27 5.79 -11.55
N LEU A 427 3.19 6.83 -12.39
CA LEU A 427 1.95 7.59 -12.60
C LEU A 427 0.90 6.82 -13.41
N ILE A 428 1.33 5.89 -14.26
CA ILE A 428 0.43 5.20 -15.20
C ILE A 428 -0.67 4.40 -14.48
N LEU A 429 -0.38 3.77 -13.35
CA LEU A 429 -1.37 2.97 -12.62
C LEU A 429 -2.54 3.84 -12.10
N PRO A 430 -2.34 4.86 -11.23
CA PRO A 430 -3.45 5.69 -10.76
C PRO A 430 -4.14 6.46 -11.87
N VAL A 431 -3.40 7.02 -12.83
CA VAL A 431 -4.01 7.77 -13.94
C VAL A 431 -4.94 6.89 -14.76
N THR A 432 -4.54 5.65 -15.07
CA THR A 432 -5.37 4.77 -15.91
C THR A 432 -6.61 4.26 -15.20
N VAL A 433 -6.48 3.84 -13.94
CA VAL A 433 -7.63 3.36 -13.14
C VAL A 433 -8.70 4.43 -13.06
N PHE A 434 -8.33 5.65 -12.65
CA PHE A 434 -9.30 6.71 -12.42
C PHE A 434 -9.79 7.38 -13.70
N ALA A 435 -8.98 7.45 -14.76
CA ALA A 435 -9.46 7.91 -16.06
C ALA A 435 -10.50 6.95 -16.66
N MET A 436 -10.26 5.63 -16.59
CA MET A 436 -11.24 4.64 -17.04
C MET A 436 -12.50 4.65 -16.17
N TYR A 437 -12.35 4.82 -14.85
CA TYR A 437 -13.48 4.95 -13.94
C TYR A 437 -14.32 6.22 -14.21
N GLN A 438 -13.71 7.33 -14.62
CA GLN A 438 -14.46 8.53 -15.00
C GLN A 438 -15.46 8.24 -16.13
N TRP A 439 -15.14 7.30 -17.03
CA TRP A 439 -16.03 6.93 -18.13
C TRP A 439 -17.24 6.13 -17.66
N THR A 440 -17.20 5.51 -16.49
CA THR A 440 -18.34 4.77 -15.92
C THR A 440 -19.35 5.69 -15.22
N LEU A 441 -18.95 6.90 -14.83
CA LEU A 441 -19.80 7.82 -14.07
C LEU A 441 -20.76 8.66 -14.92
N HIS A 442 -20.43 8.91 -16.20
CA HIS A 442 -21.23 9.73 -17.11
C HIS A 442 -21.68 11.10 -16.53
N ASP A 443 -20.79 11.76 -15.78
CA ASP A 443 -21.11 12.98 -15.02
C ASP A 443 -20.89 14.27 -15.82
N SER A 444 -19.65 14.75 -15.95
CA SER A 444 -19.33 15.97 -16.71
C SER A 444 -18.59 15.67 -18.02
N TRP A 445 -18.96 16.41 -19.08
CA TRP A 445 -18.33 16.24 -20.40
C TRP A 445 -16.86 16.65 -20.37
N LEU A 446 -16.52 17.68 -19.60
CA LEU A 446 -15.14 18.18 -19.49
C LEU A 446 -14.25 17.19 -18.76
N ALA A 447 -14.69 16.60 -17.64
CA ALA A 447 -13.90 15.58 -16.95
C ALA A 447 -13.66 14.36 -17.86
N THR A 448 -14.67 13.97 -18.65
CA THR A 448 -14.54 12.89 -19.64
C THR A 448 -13.50 13.25 -20.70
N LEU A 449 -13.54 14.44 -21.28
CA LEU A 449 -12.54 14.89 -22.26
C LEU A 449 -11.12 14.93 -21.66
N LEU A 450 -10.96 15.49 -20.46
CA LEU A 450 -9.68 15.59 -19.76
C LEU A 450 -9.11 14.20 -19.43
N SER A 451 -9.96 13.24 -19.07
CA SER A 451 -9.53 11.86 -18.81
C SER A 451 -8.98 11.17 -20.06
N VAL A 452 -9.59 11.38 -21.22
CA VAL A 452 -9.07 10.87 -22.50
C VAL A 452 -7.72 11.51 -22.82
N ILE A 453 -7.59 12.83 -22.67
CA ILE A 453 -6.33 13.54 -22.92
C ILE A 453 -5.23 13.07 -21.96
N CYS A 454 -5.52 12.95 -20.67
CA CYS A 454 -4.58 12.51 -19.64
C CYS A 454 -4.11 11.06 -19.89
N LEU A 455 -5.03 10.17 -20.27
CA LEU A 455 -4.73 8.79 -20.59
C LEU A 455 -3.88 8.69 -21.87
N LEU A 456 -4.27 9.39 -22.94
CA LEU A 456 -3.53 9.40 -24.21
C LEU A 456 -2.14 9.99 -24.04
N THR A 457 -1.97 11.10 -23.33
CA THR A 457 -0.65 11.70 -23.12
C THR A 457 0.27 10.79 -22.31
N THR A 458 -0.24 10.14 -21.27
CA THR A 458 0.54 9.21 -20.44
C THR A 458 0.93 7.94 -21.21
N TRP A 459 -0.01 7.34 -21.95
CA TRP A 459 0.27 6.13 -22.76
C TRP A 459 1.06 6.41 -24.03
N ALA A 460 0.81 7.51 -24.74
CA ALA A 460 1.54 7.87 -25.96
C ALA A 460 3.00 8.20 -25.65
N GLY A 461 3.27 8.88 -24.53
CA GLY A 461 4.65 9.10 -24.06
C GLY A 461 5.40 7.79 -23.85
N LEU A 462 4.75 6.82 -23.20
CA LEU A 462 5.32 5.50 -22.97
C LEU A 462 5.44 4.68 -24.28
N GLY A 463 4.41 4.70 -25.11
CA GLY A 463 4.38 4.03 -26.42
C GLY A 463 5.44 4.57 -27.37
N TRP A 464 5.73 5.87 -27.31
CA TRP A 464 6.84 6.48 -28.04
C TRP A 464 8.19 5.96 -27.56
N THR A 465 8.39 5.81 -26.24
CA THR A 465 9.62 5.19 -25.71
C THR A 465 9.75 3.73 -26.14
N TRP A 466 8.63 2.99 -26.18
CA TRP A 466 8.58 1.61 -26.66
C TRP A 466 8.95 1.51 -28.15
N PHE A 467 8.35 2.36 -28.99
CA PHE A 467 8.61 2.42 -30.42
C PHE A 467 10.07 2.74 -30.71
N LYS A 468 10.63 3.79 -30.07
CA LYS A 468 12.05 4.15 -30.22
C LYS A 468 12.98 3.01 -29.81
N LEU A 469 12.68 2.31 -28.71
CA LEU A 469 13.48 1.18 -28.24
C LEU A 469 13.41 -0.02 -29.19
N SER A 470 12.24 -0.26 -29.80
CA SER A 470 12.06 -1.34 -30.79
C SER A 470 12.85 -1.09 -32.09
N LEU A 471 12.90 0.17 -32.55
CA LEU A 471 13.63 0.58 -33.75
C LEU A 471 15.16 0.64 -33.54
N ALA A 472 15.61 0.93 -32.32
CA ALA A 472 17.03 1.02 -31.97
C ALA A 472 17.77 -0.34 -32.00
N SER A 473 17.08 -1.43 -32.33
CA SER A 473 17.66 -2.75 -32.60
C SER A 473 18.52 -2.82 -33.88
N ARG A 474 18.68 -1.71 -34.64
CA ARG A 474 19.29 -1.73 -35.98
C ARG A 474 20.54 -0.86 -36.24
N SER A 475 21.12 -0.11 -35.30
CA SER A 475 22.47 0.45 -35.53
C SER A 475 23.36 0.48 -34.28
N LEU A 476 24.52 -0.16 -34.43
CA LEU A 476 25.57 -0.39 -33.44
C LEU A 476 26.60 0.72 -33.56
N ASP A 477 26.69 1.61 -32.56
CA ASP A 477 27.96 1.98 -31.94
C ASP A 477 27.76 3.02 -30.82
N ASP A 478 26.91 4.04 -31.02
CA ASP A 478 26.62 5.02 -29.96
C ASP A 478 25.54 4.53 -28.97
N THR A 479 24.67 3.63 -29.42
CA THR A 479 23.55 2.99 -28.68
C THR A 479 23.97 2.16 -27.47
N ARG A 480 25.20 1.64 -27.44
CA ARG A 480 25.73 0.83 -26.32
C ARG A 480 25.79 1.59 -24.98
N ARG A 481 25.95 2.92 -25.03
CA ARG A 481 25.95 3.79 -23.83
C ARG A 481 24.55 4.26 -23.41
N PHE A 482 23.55 4.11 -24.29
CA PHE A 482 22.14 4.43 -24.04
C PHE A 482 21.36 3.23 -23.46
N ALA A 483 21.72 2.00 -23.86
CA ALA A 483 21.13 0.77 -23.35
C ALA A 483 21.32 0.57 -21.82
N ALA A 484 22.37 1.15 -21.24
CA ALA A 484 22.68 1.09 -19.81
C ALA A 484 21.71 1.87 -18.89
N LEU A 485 20.87 2.76 -19.43
CA LEU A 485 19.92 3.55 -18.62
C LEU A 485 18.45 3.33 -18.98
N GLN A 486 18.18 2.57 -20.05
CA GLN A 486 16.82 2.26 -20.49
C GLN A 486 16.48 0.81 -20.16
N PRO A 487 15.29 0.55 -19.59
CA PRO A 487 14.86 -0.82 -19.34
C PRO A 487 14.70 -1.52 -20.69
N SER A 488 15.12 -2.77 -20.76
CA SER A 488 14.84 -3.59 -21.93
C SER A 488 13.32 -3.64 -22.19
N LEU A 489 12.92 -3.72 -23.47
CA LEU A 489 11.53 -3.88 -23.90
C LEU A 489 10.75 -4.93 -23.06
N PRO A 490 11.28 -6.13 -22.76
CA PRO A 490 10.56 -7.09 -21.93
C PRO A 490 10.31 -6.61 -20.49
N MET A 491 11.19 -5.80 -19.90
CA MET A 491 10.98 -5.25 -18.55
C MET A 491 9.89 -4.18 -18.54
N ILE A 492 9.82 -3.34 -19.58
CA ILE A 492 8.73 -2.37 -19.74
C ILE A 492 7.40 -3.14 -19.86
N LEU A 493 7.31 -4.10 -20.78
CA LEU A 493 6.10 -4.91 -20.98
C LEU A 493 5.68 -5.64 -19.70
N LEU A 494 6.65 -6.20 -18.96
CA LEU A 494 6.43 -6.89 -17.70
C LEU A 494 5.82 -5.99 -16.60
N SER A 495 5.92 -4.68 -16.74
CA SER A 495 5.32 -3.70 -15.83
C SER A 495 4.04 -3.09 -16.41
N THR A 496 4.02 -2.72 -17.69
CA THR A 496 2.94 -1.93 -18.28
C THR A 496 1.73 -2.75 -18.67
N VAL A 497 1.92 -3.98 -19.17
CA VAL A 497 0.81 -4.86 -19.57
C VAL A 497 -0.03 -5.28 -18.36
N PRO A 498 0.55 -5.75 -17.25
CA PRO A 498 -0.24 -6.05 -16.05
C PRO A 498 -0.98 -4.82 -15.53
N ILE A 499 -0.32 -3.65 -15.48
CA ILE A 499 -0.97 -2.40 -15.02
C ILE A 499 -2.20 -2.09 -15.87
N PHE A 500 -2.10 -2.13 -17.20
CA PHE A 500 -3.25 -1.84 -18.06
C PHE A 500 -4.41 -2.79 -17.81
N ILE A 501 -4.15 -4.10 -17.73
CA ILE A 501 -5.20 -5.10 -17.53
C ILE A 501 -5.81 -4.96 -16.13
N ILE A 502 -5.00 -4.73 -15.09
CA ILE A 502 -5.49 -4.45 -13.73
C ILE A 502 -6.39 -3.23 -13.72
N SER A 503 -6.01 -2.14 -14.42
CA SER A 503 -6.84 -0.94 -14.53
C SER A 503 -8.18 -1.20 -15.23
N LEU A 504 -8.21 -2.04 -16.26
CA LEU A 504 -9.46 -2.45 -16.91
C LEU A 504 -10.41 -3.17 -15.94
N PHE A 505 -9.90 -4.14 -15.18
CA PHE A 505 -10.70 -4.84 -14.18
C PHE A 505 -11.16 -3.90 -13.05
N ALA A 506 -10.25 -3.08 -12.51
CA ALA A 506 -10.58 -2.16 -11.43
C ALA A 506 -11.67 -1.15 -11.83
N ALA A 507 -11.63 -0.62 -13.06
CA ALA A 507 -12.59 0.38 -13.53
C ALA A 507 -13.90 -0.23 -14.06
N PHE A 508 -13.84 -1.16 -15.02
CA PHE A 508 -15.04 -1.60 -15.76
C PHE A 508 -15.77 -2.80 -15.15
N ALA A 509 -15.09 -3.63 -14.36
CA ALA A 509 -15.74 -4.75 -13.68
C ALA A 509 -16.30 -4.36 -12.29
N SER A 510 -16.58 -3.08 -12.05
CA SER A 510 -17.09 -2.54 -10.77
C SER A 510 -18.39 -3.22 -10.30
N HIS A 511 -19.23 -3.70 -11.22
CA HIS A 511 -20.45 -4.45 -10.90
C HIS A 511 -20.19 -5.86 -10.35
N SER A 512 -19.02 -6.45 -10.60
CA SER A 512 -18.71 -7.84 -10.23
C SER A 512 -17.36 -7.91 -9.52
N GLY A 513 -17.39 -7.89 -8.18
CA GLY A 513 -16.20 -8.11 -7.35
C GLY A 513 -15.45 -9.40 -7.66
N THR A 514 -16.17 -10.46 -8.03
CA THR A 514 -15.60 -11.75 -8.43
C THR A 514 -14.74 -11.64 -9.69
N ALA A 515 -15.23 -10.95 -10.72
CA ALA A 515 -14.49 -10.76 -11.96
C ALA A 515 -13.24 -9.91 -11.72
N GLN A 516 -13.35 -8.88 -10.85
CA GLN A 516 -12.22 -8.04 -10.47
C GLN A 516 -11.11 -8.84 -9.81
N ILE A 517 -11.41 -9.52 -8.70
CA ILE A 517 -10.37 -10.21 -7.92
C ILE A 517 -9.79 -11.40 -8.69
N ALA A 518 -10.60 -12.18 -9.40
CA ALA A 518 -10.12 -13.32 -10.18
C ALA A 518 -9.24 -12.86 -11.35
N GLY A 519 -9.66 -11.82 -12.08
CA GLY A 519 -8.89 -11.24 -13.18
C GLY A 519 -7.55 -10.66 -12.72
N ILE A 520 -7.57 -9.85 -11.67
CA ILE A 520 -6.35 -9.23 -11.11
C ILE A 520 -5.41 -10.29 -10.55
N LEU A 521 -5.91 -11.30 -9.82
CA LEU A 521 -5.10 -12.39 -9.30
C LEU A 521 -4.44 -13.20 -10.42
N ALA A 522 -5.18 -13.53 -11.49
CA ALA A 522 -4.64 -14.23 -12.65
C ALA A 522 -3.51 -13.42 -13.31
N VAL A 523 -3.72 -12.11 -13.50
CA VAL A 523 -2.71 -11.21 -14.07
C VAL A 523 -1.47 -11.12 -13.18
N GLU A 524 -1.63 -11.02 -11.86
CA GLU A 524 -0.51 -10.98 -10.92
C GLU A 524 0.29 -12.30 -10.92
N ILE A 525 -0.39 -13.46 -10.95
CA ILE A 525 0.25 -14.78 -11.08
C ILE A 525 1.05 -14.89 -12.39
N LEU A 526 0.44 -14.49 -13.51
CA LEU A 526 1.11 -14.48 -14.82
C LEU A 526 2.30 -13.51 -14.82
N SER A 527 2.16 -12.34 -14.19
CA SER A 527 3.25 -11.36 -14.07
C SER A 527 4.42 -11.90 -13.23
N LEU A 528 4.13 -12.66 -12.17
CA LEU A 528 5.13 -13.31 -11.33
C LEU A 528 5.84 -14.43 -12.10
N ALA A 529 5.07 -15.28 -12.79
CA ALA A 529 5.61 -16.35 -13.64
C ALA A 529 6.52 -15.78 -14.74
N ALA A 530 6.08 -14.72 -15.41
CA ALA A 530 6.88 -14.02 -16.43
C ALA A 530 8.16 -13.43 -15.83
N ALA A 531 8.12 -12.84 -14.63
CA ALA A 531 9.31 -12.31 -13.97
C ALA A 531 10.32 -13.42 -13.62
N ILE A 532 9.82 -14.57 -13.11
CA ILE A 532 10.66 -15.74 -12.80
C ILE A 532 11.27 -16.30 -14.10
N PHE A 533 10.48 -16.42 -15.16
CA PHE A 533 10.91 -16.93 -16.46
C PHE A 533 11.99 -16.04 -17.10
N ILE A 534 11.78 -14.72 -17.16
CA ILE A 534 12.75 -13.76 -17.71
C ILE A 534 14.07 -13.87 -16.96
N ARG A 535 14.02 -13.98 -15.63
CA ARG A 535 15.24 -14.14 -14.83
C ARG A 535 15.90 -15.50 -14.96
N TRP A 536 15.12 -16.56 -15.13
CA TRP A 536 15.66 -17.90 -15.40
C TRP A 536 16.38 -17.94 -16.75
N LYS A 537 15.75 -17.38 -17.80
CA LYS A 537 16.32 -17.29 -19.14
C LYS A 537 17.63 -16.50 -19.14
N ALA A 538 17.66 -15.34 -18.47
CA ALA A 538 18.87 -14.53 -18.33
C ALA A 538 20.01 -15.31 -17.64
N ARG A 539 19.72 -16.00 -16.52
CA ARG A 539 20.73 -16.83 -15.82
C ARG A 539 21.21 -18.02 -16.65
N ARG A 540 20.35 -18.61 -17.48
CA ARG A 540 20.74 -19.69 -18.37
C ARG A 540 21.73 -19.20 -19.41
N GLN A 541 21.42 -18.08 -20.07
CA GLN A 541 22.29 -17.45 -21.04
C GLN A 541 23.65 -17.04 -20.44
N GLU A 542 23.68 -16.51 -19.21
CA GLU A 542 24.94 -16.22 -18.50
C GLU A 542 25.80 -17.47 -18.30
N ARG A 543 25.20 -18.61 -17.92
CA ARG A 543 25.93 -19.87 -17.74
C ARG A 543 26.48 -20.40 -19.05
N ASP A 544 25.68 -20.36 -20.11
CA ASP A 544 26.08 -20.85 -21.43
C ASP A 544 27.28 -20.05 -21.98
N LEU A 545 27.33 -18.74 -21.70
CA LEU A 545 28.46 -17.88 -22.06
C LEU A 545 29.74 -18.19 -21.26
N LEU A 546 29.61 -18.51 -19.97
CA LEU A 546 30.76 -18.87 -19.13
C LEU A 546 31.34 -20.23 -19.52
N LEU A 547 30.50 -21.18 -19.90
CA LEU A 547 30.92 -22.54 -20.32
C LEU A 547 31.63 -22.54 -21.68
N ASN A 548 31.26 -21.63 -22.58
CA ASN A 548 31.85 -21.52 -23.93
C ASN A 548 33.06 -20.58 -24.01
N ALA A 549 33.51 -19.98 -22.90
CA ALA A 549 34.67 -19.09 -22.88
C ALA A 549 35.97 -19.91 -22.85
N THR A 550 36.69 -19.99 -23.98
CA THR A 550 38.03 -20.59 -24.08
C THR A 550 39.13 -19.51 -24.03
N PRO A 551 40.37 -19.86 -23.60
CA PRO A 551 41.47 -18.89 -23.48
C PRO A 551 41.92 -18.26 -24.81
N GLU A 552 41.62 -18.88 -25.95
CA GLU A 552 42.03 -18.41 -27.29
C GLU A 552 41.03 -17.44 -27.94
N THR A 553 39.78 -17.43 -27.47
CA THR A 553 38.77 -16.44 -27.89
C THR A 553 38.26 -15.72 -26.65
N PRO A 554 38.83 -14.56 -26.27
CA PRO A 554 38.23 -13.74 -25.23
C PRO A 554 36.77 -13.52 -25.57
N VAL A 555 35.89 -13.70 -24.58
CA VAL A 555 34.41 -13.65 -24.66
C VAL A 555 33.97 -12.85 -25.88
N PRO A 556 33.29 -13.46 -26.87
CA PRO A 556 32.84 -12.75 -28.05
C PRO A 556 32.14 -11.48 -27.58
N ASN A 557 32.60 -10.32 -28.07
CA ASN A 557 31.96 -9.03 -27.77
C ASN A 557 30.49 -9.14 -28.14
N LEU A 558 29.65 -9.49 -27.16
CA LEU A 558 28.27 -9.85 -27.41
C LEU A 558 27.58 -8.63 -28.03
N PRO A 559 27.05 -8.72 -29.27
CA PRO A 559 26.36 -7.60 -29.89
C PRO A 559 25.01 -7.33 -29.22
N THR A 560 24.54 -8.21 -28.33
CA THR A 560 23.28 -8.06 -27.61
C THR A 560 23.52 -7.58 -26.18
N PRO A 561 22.98 -6.42 -25.78
CA PRO A 561 23.06 -5.96 -24.40
C PRO A 561 22.44 -7.02 -23.48
N VAL A 562 23.22 -7.47 -22.49
CA VAL A 562 22.74 -8.38 -21.44
C VAL A 562 21.65 -7.65 -20.67
N ILE A 563 20.42 -8.04 -20.93
CA ILE A 563 19.21 -7.50 -20.30
C ILE A 563 19.34 -7.68 -18.78
N PRO A 564 19.26 -6.63 -17.94
CA PRO A 564 19.24 -6.82 -16.50
C PRO A 564 17.94 -7.56 -16.12
N PRO A 565 18.00 -8.78 -15.57
CA PRO A 565 16.80 -9.52 -15.20
C PRO A 565 16.08 -8.85 -14.03
N PRO A 566 14.78 -9.14 -13.83
CA PRO A 566 14.03 -8.59 -12.71
C PRO A 566 14.72 -8.88 -11.38
N THR A 567 14.71 -7.90 -10.49
CA THR A 567 15.47 -7.96 -9.24
C THR A 567 14.92 -9.05 -8.32
N ARG A 568 15.75 -9.53 -7.35
CA ARG A 568 15.24 -10.49 -6.34
C ARG A 568 14.08 -9.88 -5.57
N MET A 569 14.23 -8.60 -5.24
CA MET A 569 13.23 -7.80 -4.56
C MET A 569 11.94 -7.65 -5.38
N GLY A 570 12.03 -7.34 -6.67
CA GLY A 570 10.86 -7.22 -7.54
C GLY A 570 10.05 -8.52 -7.61
N ILE A 571 10.73 -9.67 -7.67
CA ILE A 571 10.06 -11.00 -7.61
C ILE A 571 9.43 -11.23 -6.23
N THR A 572 10.11 -10.92 -5.13
CA THR A 572 9.53 -11.08 -3.78
C THR A 572 8.31 -10.20 -3.59
N LEU A 573 8.33 -8.94 -4.07
CA LEU A 573 7.19 -8.03 -3.96
C LEU A 573 6.00 -8.48 -4.80
N ARG A 574 6.23 -9.02 -6.00
CA ARG A 574 5.16 -9.66 -6.80
C ARG A 574 4.58 -10.88 -6.10
N TRP A 575 5.40 -11.69 -5.44
CA TRP A 575 4.91 -12.80 -4.63
C TRP A 575 4.00 -12.31 -3.48
N PHE A 576 4.40 -11.27 -2.75
CA PHE A 576 3.55 -10.68 -1.72
C PHE A 576 2.23 -10.13 -2.28
N ARG A 577 2.23 -9.53 -3.48
CA ARG A 577 0.99 -9.10 -4.16
C ARG A 577 0.08 -10.27 -4.48
N VAL A 578 0.60 -11.36 -5.04
CA VAL A 578 -0.17 -12.57 -5.34
C VAL A 578 -0.78 -13.16 -4.06
N VAL A 579 -0.01 -13.26 -2.98
CA VAL A 579 -0.50 -13.77 -1.69
C VAL A 579 -1.58 -12.86 -1.12
N ALA A 580 -1.36 -11.54 -1.12
CA ALA A 580 -2.35 -10.60 -0.61
C ALA A 580 -3.64 -10.60 -1.45
N MET A 581 -3.56 -10.66 -2.78
CA MET A 581 -4.75 -10.79 -3.65
C MET A 581 -5.47 -12.14 -3.41
N GLY A 582 -4.73 -13.23 -3.23
CA GLY A 582 -5.30 -14.54 -2.92
C GLY A 582 -6.06 -14.56 -1.59
N LEU A 583 -5.53 -13.88 -0.56
CA LEU A 583 -6.18 -13.73 0.74
C LEU A 583 -7.46 -12.88 0.70
N MET A 584 -7.72 -12.15 -0.39
CA MET A 584 -8.96 -11.38 -0.57
C MET A 584 -10.09 -12.16 -1.23
N LEU A 585 -9.82 -13.35 -1.80
CA LEU A 585 -10.87 -14.21 -2.37
C LEU A 585 -12.04 -14.46 -1.39
N PRO A 586 -11.83 -14.72 -0.09
CA PRO A 586 -12.91 -14.89 0.89
C PRO A 586 -13.81 -13.66 1.07
N PHE A 587 -13.44 -12.48 0.55
CA PHE A 587 -14.26 -11.26 0.64
C PHE A 587 -15.28 -11.14 -0.49
N ILE A 588 -15.32 -12.12 -1.40
CA ILE A 588 -16.40 -12.27 -2.39
C ILE A 588 -17.74 -12.46 -1.65
N GLU A 589 -18.75 -11.67 -2.02
CA GLU A 589 -20.05 -11.67 -1.36
C GLU A 589 -20.77 -13.02 -1.42
N HIS A 590 -20.75 -13.68 -2.58
CA HIS A 590 -21.41 -14.98 -2.78
C HIS A 590 -20.82 -16.12 -1.94
N LEU A 591 -19.58 -16.00 -1.45
CA LEU A 591 -18.99 -17.02 -0.57
C LEU A 591 -19.56 -17.00 0.84
N GLY A 592 -20.26 -15.92 1.23
CA GLY A 592 -21.02 -15.90 2.48
C GLY A 592 -20.18 -16.02 3.75
N VAL A 593 -18.88 -15.71 3.72
CA VAL A 593 -17.97 -15.84 4.87
C VAL A 593 -18.47 -15.02 6.06
N ALA A 594 -18.49 -15.64 7.25
CA ALA A 594 -18.91 -14.99 8.48
C ALA A 594 -17.96 -13.84 8.87
N ALA A 595 -18.46 -12.88 9.66
CA ALA A 595 -17.72 -11.65 9.93
C ALA A 595 -16.40 -11.87 10.68
N ILE A 596 -16.39 -12.76 11.68
CA ILE A 596 -15.21 -13.03 12.51
C ILE A 596 -14.06 -13.59 11.64
N PRO A 597 -14.22 -14.71 10.91
CA PRO A 597 -13.14 -15.21 10.05
C PRO A 597 -12.74 -14.21 8.98
N ARG A 598 -13.69 -13.44 8.44
CA ARG A 598 -13.41 -12.35 7.50
C ARG A 598 -12.49 -11.28 8.09
N THR A 599 -12.75 -10.81 9.31
CA THR A 599 -11.90 -9.84 10.00
C THR A 599 -10.51 -10.41 10.27
N VAL A 600 -10.42 -11.67 10.68
CA VAL A 600 -9.12 -12.37 10.86
C VAL A 600 -8.33 -12.41 9.56
N ILE A 601 -8.96 -12.82 8.44
CA ILE A 601 -8.32 -12.84 7.11
C ILE A 601 -7.89 -11.42 6.69
N GLY A 602 -8.68 -10.40 7.01
CA GLY A 602 -8.32 -8.99 6.80
C GLY A 602 -7.05 -8.60 7.54
N ILE A 603 -6.97 -8.92 8.84
CA ILE A 603 -5.77 -8.64 9.66
C ILE A 603 -4.55 -9.40 9.14
N VAL A 604 -4.71 -10.66 8.72
CA VAL A 604 -3.62 -11.44 8.09
C VAL A 604 -3.16 -10.77 6.79
N THR A 605 -4.09 -10.26 5.99
CA THR A 605 -3.76 -9.53 4.75
C THR A 605 -2.98 -8.25 5.04
N VAL A 606 -3.37 -7.49 6.08
CA VAL A 606 -2.60 -6.33 6.58
C VAL A 606 -1.17 -6.74 6.98
N ALA A 607 -1.02 -7.85 7.70
CA ALA A 607 0.28 -8.35 8.10
C ALA A 607 1.16 -8.73 6.90
N VAL A 608 0.59 -9.37 5.86
CA VAL A 608 1.31 -9.71 4.61
C VAL A 608 1.83 -8.45 3.92
N TRP A 609 1.02 -7.40 3.80
CA TRP A 609 1.47 -6.11 3.26
C TRP A 609 2.58 -5.48 4.12
N GLY A 610 2.39 -5.48 5.44
CA GLY A 610 3.36 -4.93 6.41
C GLY A 610 4.72 -5.64 6.34
N ILE A 611 4.74 -6.98 6.30
CA ILE A 611 5.96 -7.78 6.14
C ILE A 611 6.68 -7.41 4.83
N GLY A 612 5.92 -7.22 3.74
CA GLY A 612 6.47 -6.75 2.47
C GLY A 612 7.19 -5.40 2.61
N VAL A 613 6.58 -4.42 3.28
CA VAL A 613 7.19 -3.10 3.54
C VAL A 613 8.44 -3.22 4.43
N VAL A 614 8.42 -4.08 5.45
CA VAL A 614 9.60 -4.32 6.31
C VAL A 614 10.76 -4.92 5.52
N ILE A 615 10.48 -5.88 4.63
CA ILE A 615 11.49 -6.47 3.74
C ILE A 615 12.07 -5.42 2.79
N VAL A 616 11.22 -4.54 2.24
CA VAL A 616 11.68 -3.39 1.44
C VAL A 616 12.66 -2.55 2.25
N PHE A 617 12.28 -2.14 3.46
CA PHE A 617 13.11 -1.32 4.32
C PHE A 617 14.46 -1.98 4.62
N ALA A 618 14.46 -3.25 5.03
CA ALA A 618 15.67 -4.02 5.29
C ALA A 618 16.59 -4.08 4.05
N TYR A 619 16.00 -4.26 2.86
CA TYR A 619 16.76 -4.26 1.60
C TYR A 619 17.37 -2.89 1.29
N LEU A 620 16.63 -1.80 1.51
CA LEU A 620 17.12 -0.43 1.31
C LEU A 620 18.28 -0.10 2.27
N VAL A 621 18.17 -0.50 3.54
CA VAL A 621 19.25 -0.34 4.54
C VAL A 621 20.46 -1.15 4.13
N PHE A 622 20.28 -2.42 3.78
CA PHE A 622 21.37 -3.29 3.35
C PHE A 622 22.10 -2.73 2.13
N SER A 623 21.35 -2.25 1.12
CA SER A 623 21.94 -1.64 -0.06
C SER A 623 22.74 -0.38 0.27
N THR A 624 22.21 0.48 1.14
CA THR A 624 22.91 1.68 1.59
C THR A 624 24.22 1.34 2.31
N VAL A 625 24.22 0.31 3.16
CA VAL A 625 25.45 -0.19 3.81
C VAL A 625 26.46 -0.70 2.78
N GLN A 626 26.01 -1.43 1.76
CA GLN A 626 26.90 -1.89 0.68
C GLN A 626 27.54 -0.73 -0.09
N LEU A 627 26.77 0.31 -0.39
CA LEU A 627 27.27 1.53 -1.02
C LEU A 627 28.40 2.16 -0.20
N PHE A 628 28.20 2.32 1.11
CA PHE A 628 29.21 2.90 2.00
C PHE A 628 30.44 2.01 2.21
N ARG A 629 30.27 0.68 2.30
CA ARG A 629 31.39 -0.26 2.39
C ARG A 629 32.28 -0.20 1.17
N ARG A 630 31.69 -0.16 -0.03
CA ARG A 630 32.44 -0.03 -1.30
C ARG A 630 33.20 1.29 -1.37
N LYS A 631 32.59 2.39 -0.94
CA LYS A 631 33.27 3.69 -0.88
C LYS A 631 34.52 3.67 0.01
N ARG A 632 34.48 2.94 1.13
CA ARG A 632 35.60 2.86 2.10
C ARG A 632 36.78 2.01 1.60
N VAL A 633 36.52 0.88 0.94
CA VAL A 633 37.60 0.03 0.38
C VAL A 633 38.43 0.80 -0.64
N ASN A 634 37.75 1.64 -1.42
CA ASN A 634 38.35 2.42 -2.49
C ASN A 634 39.17 3.63 -1.99
N SER A 635 38.82 4.22 -0.84
CA SER A 635 39.66 5.28 -0.25
C SER A 635 40.98 4.70 0.28
N SER A 636 40.94 3.52 0.91
CA SER A 636 42.16 2.87 1.42
C SER A 636 43.14 2.43 0.31
N SER A 637 42.64 2.08 -0.88
CA SER A 637 43.52 1.72 -2.02
C SER A 637 44.17 2.94 -2.68
N LEU A 638 43.53 4.11 -2.63
CA LEU A 638 44.08 5.36 -3.17
C LEU A 638 45.17 5.95 -2.25
N ASP A 639 45.02 5.79 -0.93
CA ASP A 639 46.04 6.24 0.03
C ASP A 639 47.31 5.38 -0.04
N GLY A 640 47.19 4.05 -0.27
CA GLY A 640 48.35 3.15 -0.43
C GLY A 640 49.16 3.40 -1.71
N ALA A 641 48.50 3.73 -2.83
CA ALA A 641 49.19 4.05 -4.08
C ALA A 641 49.89 5.43 -4.05
N SER A 642 49.47 6.35 -3.18
CA SER A 642 50.11 7.66 -3.04
C SER A 642 51.38 7.61 -2.19
N THR A 643 51.55 6.61 -1.32
CA THR A 643 52.79 6.39 -0.55
C THR A 643 53.91 5.77 -1.39
N ASP A 644 53.59 4.98 -2.41
CA ASP A 644 54.61 4.34 -3.26
C ASP A 644 55.30 5.32 -4.22
N HIS A 645 54.64 6.41 -4.64
CA HIS A 645 55.23 7.42 -5.51
C HIS A 645 56.18 8.41 -4.80
N ILE A 646 56.29 8.37 -3.47
CA ILE A 646 57.20 9.24 -2.69
C ILE A 646 58.54 8.52 -2.42
N ALA A 647 58.62 7.20 -2.58
CA ALA A 647 59.84 6.42 -2.34
C ALA A 647 60.79 6.34 -3.55
N GLU A 648 60.37 6.75 -4.75
CA GLU A 648 61.13 6.58 -6.00
C GLU A 648 61.72 7.90 -6.52
N LYS A 649 62.34 8.70 -5.64
CA LYS A 649 63.01 9.93 -6.07
C LYS A 649 64.29 10.28 -5.31
N GLU A 650 65.15 9.31 -5.02
CA GLU A 650 66.57 9.58 -4.76
C GLU A 650 67.45 8.38 -5.17
N THR A 651 68.03 8.39 -6.37
CA THR A 651 69.49 8.20 -6.57
C THR A 651 69.88 8.51 -8.02
N LYS A 652 70.95 9.31 -8.17
CA LYS A 652 71.54 9.78 -9.42
C LYS A 652 72.32 8.68 -10.15
N SER A 653 72.26 8.71 -11.49
CA SER A 653 73.23 8.09 -12.42
C SER A 653 74.61 8.77 -12.33
N PRO A 654 75.74 8.19 -12.79
CA PRO A 654 75.99 8.10 -14.24
C PRO A 654 76.82 6.90 -14.78
N THR A 655 76.75 6.76 -16.11
CA THR A 655 77.80 6.38 -17.08
C THR A 655 78.06 4.92 -17.51
N SER A 656 78.01 4.77 -18.86
CA SER A 656 78.88 3.94 -19.74
C SER A 656 78.44 2.54 -20.19
N ALA A 657 77.95 2.50 -21.45
CA ALA A 657 78.33 1.64 -22.60
C ALA A 657 78.49 0.09 -22.51
N VAL A 658 78.13 -0.53 -23.65
CA VAL A 658 78.63 -1.80 -24.26
C VAL A 658 77.66 -3.02 -24.29
N VAL A 659 77.01 -3.19 -25.45
CA VAL A 659 77.01 -4.34 -26.41
C VAL A 659 77.29 -5.78 -25.93
N HIS A 660 76.28 -6.65 -26.15
CA HIS A 660 76.24 -8.08 -26.58
C HIS A 660 77.00 -9.27 -25.90
N THR A 661 76.22 -10.39 -25.82
CA THR A 661 76.50 -11.82 -26.15
C THR A 661 76.91 -12.90 -25.10
N LEU A 662 76.09 -13.97 -25.09
CA LEU A 662 76.36 -15.43 -25.10
C LEU A 662 76.98 -16.19 -23.88
N SER A 663 76.14 -17.10 -23.34
CA SER A 663 76.42 -18.53 -23.05
C SER A 663 77.32 -18.93 -21.83
N PRO A 664 77.41 -20.22 -21.43
CA PRO A 664 77.01 -20.68 -20.09
C PRO A 664 78.12 -21.42 -19.30
N ALA A 665 77.99 -21.54 -17.97
CA ALA A 665 78.70 -22.57 -17.20
C ALA A 665 78.08 -22.76 -15.79
N GLN A 666 77.78 -24.02 -15.48
CA GLN A 666 77.48 -24.64 -14.18
C GLN A 666 78.79 -24.83 -13.34
N PRO A 667 78.83 -25.47 -12.13
CA PRO A 667 77.77 -25.87 -11.16
C PRO A 667 78.16 -25.67 -9.64
N VAL A 668 77.36 -26.27 -8.74
CA VAL A 668 77.64 -26.78 -7.34
C VAL A 668 77.30 -25.80 -6.19
N ARG A 669 76.67 -26.14 -5.04
CA ARG A 669 75.86 -27.24 -4.40
C ARG A 669 75.58 -26.70 -2.97
N THR A 670 74.40 -26.85 -2.34
CA THR A 670 74.08 -27.87 -1.30
C THR A 670 72.60 -27.79 -0.89
N SER A 671 71.86 -28.92 -0.99
CA SER A 671 71.24 -29.72 0.11
C SER A 671 70.00 -29.09 0.77
N ASP A 672 68.90 -29.78 1.09
CA ASP A 672 68.47 -31.17 1.00
C ASP A 672 66.97 -31.20 1.31
N ARG A 673 66.21 -32.06 0.62
CA ARG A 673 65.16 -33.00 1.09
C ARG A 673 64.05 -33.20 0.04
N SER A 674 64.16 -34.36 -0.58
CA SER A 674 63.17 -35.03 -1.41
C SER A 674 62.14 -35.78 -0.56
N LEU A 675 60.97 -36.04 -1.14
CA LEU A 675 60.42 -37.40 -1.21
C LEU A 675 59.56 -37.56 -2.47
N TYR A 676 59.92 -38.61 -3.19
CA TYR A 676 59.60 -39.03 -4.55
C TYR A 676 58.40 -40.01 -4.52
N TYR A 677 57.70 -40.21 -5.65
CA TYR A 677 57.76 -41.50 -6.36
C TYR A 677 57.12 -41.39 -7.76
N ASP A 678 57.83 -41.96 -8.73
CA ASP A 678 57.57 -41.90 -10.17
C ASP A 678 57.32 -43.31 -10.76
N ALA A 679 56.69 -43.28 -11.93
CA ALA A 679 56.48 -44.23 -13.02
C ALA A 679 57.18 -45.63 -13.08
N HIS A 680 56.54 -46.62 -13.74
CA HIS A 680 56.85 -47.06 -15.14
C HIS A 680 56.28 -48.43 -15.56
N THR A 681 55.86 -48.50 -16.86
CA THR A 681 55.93 -49.63 -17.84
C THR A 681 55.24 -50.98 -17.53
N GLY A 682 54.56 -51.73 -18.40
CA GLY A 682 54.32 -51.78 -19.86
C GLY A 682 54.05 -53.27 -20.22
N VAL A 683 53.14 -53.55 -21.19
CA VAL A 683 52.99 -54.77 -22.05
C VAL A 683 51.49 -55.00 -22.42
N THR A 684 51.23 -55.12 -23.73
CA THR A 684 49.96 -55.41 -24.48
C THR A 684 49.80 -56.95 -24.73
N PRO A 685 48.84 -57.54 -25.50
CA PRO A 685 47.54 -57.10 -26.11
C PRO A 685 46.32 -58.10 -26.01
N ALA A 686 45.09 -57.58 -26.18
CA ALA A 686 43.90 -58.11 -26.93
C ALA A 686 43.28 -59.54 -26.67
N PRO A 687 42.13 -59.95 -27.30
CA PRO A 687 40.89 -60.33 -26.60
C PRO A 687 40.37 -61.77 -26.86
N GLY A 688 39.37 -62.25 -26.11
CA GLY A 688 38.75 -63.56 -26.35
C GLY A 688 37.39 -63.79 -25.69
N HIS A 689 36.39 -64.07 -26.53
CA HIS A 689 35.05 -64.60 -26.23
C HIS A 689 35.07 -65.95 -25.47
N ASN A 690 34.09 -66.19 -24.57
CA ASN A 690 33.10 -67.29 -24.64
C ASN A 690 32.41 -67.59 -23.29
N GLY A 691 31.13 -68.00 -23.36
CA GLY A 691 30.41 -68.81 -22.36
C GLY A 691 29.48 -68.01 -21.43
N ALA A 692 28.18 -67.85 -21.69
CA ALA A 692 27.07 -68.83 -21.73
C ALA A 692 26.50 -69.21 -20.35
N GLY A 693 25.19 -68.95 -20.19
CA GLY A 693 24.26 -69.53 -19.21
C GLY A 693 24.30 -68.90 -17.81
N ASP A 694 23.19 -68.71 -17.08
CA ASP A 694 21.81 -69.08 -17.32
C ASP A 694 20.95 -68.57 -16.14
N TYR A 695 19.67 -68.32 -16.41
CA TYR A 695 18.51 -68.48 -15.52
C TYR A 695 18.04 -67.47 -14.41
N PHE A 696 16.75 -67.14 -14.58
CA PHE A 696 15.64 -66.88 -13.63
C PHE A 696 15.40 -65.50 -12.95
N THR A 697 14.45 -64.76 -13.55
CA THR A 697 13.18 -64.17 -12.99
C THR A 697 13.11 -63.44 -11.64
N ARG A 698 12.64 -62.16 -11.72
CA ARG A 698 11.51 -61.45 -11.01
C ARG A 698 10.89 -62.04 -9.71
N PRO A 699 10.07 -61.26 -8.93
CA PRO A 699 10.00 -59.80 -8.67
C PRO A 699 9.75 -59.44 -7.17
N SER A 700 9.44 -58.16 -6.90
CA SER A 700 8.71 -57.57 -5.74
C SER A 700 9.40 -57.60 -4.36
N GLN A 701 9.73 -56.43 -3.81
CA GLN A 701 8.81 -55.48 -3.14
C GLN A 701 9.40 -54.07 -3.17
#